data_AF-A0A966V821-F1
#
_entry.id   AF-A0A966V821-F1
#
_cell.length_a   1.000
_cell.length_b   1.000
_cell.length_c   1.000
_cell.angle_alpha   90.00
_cell.angle_beta   90.00
_cell.angle_gamma   90.00
#
_symmetry.space_group_name_H-M   'P 1'
#
loop_
_entity.id
_entity.type
_entity.pdbx_description
1 polymer ?
#
loop_
_entity_poly.entity_id
_entity_poly.type
_entity_poly.pdbx_seq_one_letter_code
_entity_poly.pdbx_strand_id
1 'polypeptide(L)'
;MNLDENDILSTNVFVNSPDLTGEVDPSVNDSFRRYYRKTIDESEERKLRQSLDRISLRSVSLTDETDESNILNTNSFRAPSIASVASAGVPSVQSVPSAGAGASTGAGVPGGVSSTSTGARAAYASSIESKRLIKEIKTYVSIDSRDRNKVVYPKAGKFKVFLGRSFYNVRSIRLASMEFPNTNAVINSNNNMIYWRNKEDIDTDTTNSLTNMYPVYSVQIRIGSYIASTLQTEMTTTMDLVKRRNGVGDFHYFDITLDISTDIVTFTSLTLTQLPNNPISTTIGLGILKIFAPAHGYSTGDTVYLLGAKTIAGIATSTINTDHKITVLNVNEFTIEVNVKAADTVQGGGNVVNTGKIAPFQLLFGEYSNTIAQNIGYPLENSSEKIQTYIKSIENLYQVKITFTTPHNLTVSNIGSVCTVASTGTIPSIDGTKVITGVPTTNSIQISVDQAISISVFNQGELTVNGVTYTILQIDNVLVQTVIVTTFTKHNYTNSIITTQVNLAGTNTIPSLDGDNVLFGVLSDTQLIFPGYILSDVSSSYPSNEGYFAQNKPLTTYTVPISSISISGALVTIVCTQPHNLQVSDVIYLNNVNTVPLVTTTRVFLVPSPTVIVINSTVTSYDEQSVSNGKAFIGTGLVTVTFPDHKFNKIVSVLPSNTPNVLVVQTQLAHNYTVGQKVRLSQTNSVPSVDGGYTIQSVPTTDTFTILFGAALTTPATSGVMRYNQDFYIYGATTVGEMSSTSINGTLFTLRDIIDKDTFTFYNNNAQAQSIETGGGNNVFISSLIHGFNGIQTNTKNDLLNRSINLQGENYAFLCCPQLSTMLNTGNVRNIFARITLDQSPGNMVFSFLSNPKDFTTVPLDNLNELEFSIVNYDGSFYEFNDLDYSFTLEIIEQIDITESFNISSKRGIAIN
;
A
#
# COMPACT_ATOMS: atom_id res chain seq x y z
N MET A 1 -56.65 46.83 1.06
CA MET A 1 -55.28 47.35 0.87
C MET A 1 -54.37 46.17 1.18
N ASN A 2 -53.55 45.79 0.19
CA ASN A 2 -52.65 44.63 0.19
C ASN A 2 -51.37 44.89 1.00
N LEU A 3 -50.59 43.82 1.21
CA LEU A 3 -49.22 43.71 1.80
C LEU A 3 -49.24 43.27 3.29
N ASP A 4 -48.40 42.35 3.76
CA ASP A 4 -47.29 41.59 3.16
C ASP A 4 -47.05 40.33 4.03
N GLU A 5 -46.64 39.22 3.41
CA GLU A 5 -46.30 37.97 4.08
C GLU A 5 -44.79 37.97 4.37
N ASN A 6 -44.39 38.43 5.56
CA ASN A 6 -43.17 38.03 6.28
C ASN A 6 -43.07 38.75 7.63
N ASP A 7 -43.88 38.33 8.61
CA ASP A 7 -43.57 38.61 10.02
C ASP A 7 -43.32 37.31 10.77
N ILE A 8 -42.27 37.35 11.58
CA ILE A 8 -41.42 36.23 11.97
C ILE A 8 -41.73 35.88 13.43
N LEU A 9 -41.56 34.59 13.75
CA LEU A 9 -41.29 34.03 15.08
C LEU A 9 -42.48 33.62 15.95
N SER A 10 -42.35 32.35 16.36
CA SER A 10 -42.80 31.72 17.60
C SER A 10 -44.23 31.15 17.62
N THR A 11 -44.36 29.82 17.56
CA THR A 11 -44.52 28.98 18.76
C THR A 11 -44.92 27.53 18.39
N ASN A 12 -44.19 26.57 18.98
CA ASN A 12 -44.50 25.18 19.27
C ASN A 12 -45.84 24.60 18.75
N VAL A 13 -45.77 23.67 17.79
CA VAL A 13 -46.76 22.59 17.68
C VAL A 13 -46.07 21.27 17.31
N PHE A 14 -46.32 20.26 18.14
CA PHE A 14 -45.98 18.84 17.93
C PHE A 14 -46.39 18.37 16.53
N VAL A 15 -45.49 17.70 15.80
CA VAL A 15 -45.85 16.97 14.59
C VAL A 15 -46.47 15.63 15.01
N ASN A 16 -47.76 15.46 14.73
CA ASN A 16 -48.45 14.17 14.82
C ASN A 16 -47.92 13.21 13.75
N SER A 17 -47.78 11.94 14.13
CA SER A 17 -47.49 10.82 13.24
C SER A 17 -48.40 10.82 12.00
N PRO A 18 -47.89 10.57 10.79
CA PRO A 18 -48.73 10.49 9.61
C PRO A 18 -49.60 9.22 9.66
N ASP A 19 -50.91 9.43 9.67
CA ASP A 19 -51.93 8.40 9.55
C ASP A 19 -51.92 7.85 8.12
N LEU A 20 -51.53 6.58 7.97
CA LEU A 20 -51.51 5.87 6.69
C LEU A 20 -52.92 5.38 6.36
N THR A 21 -53.78 6.30 5.93
CA THR A 21 -55.08 5.94 5.34
C THR A 21 -55.21 6.56 3.95
N GLY A 22 -54.77 5.81 2.95
CA GLY A 22 -55.00 6.07 1.55
C GLY A 22 -54.59 4.86 0.73
N GLU A 23 -55.57 4.03 0.32
CA GLU A 23 -55.35 2.97 -0.66
C GLU A 23 -54.76 3.58 -1.94
N VAL A 24 -53.56 3.12 -2.31
CA VAL A 24 -52.85 3.56 -3.50
C VAL A 24 -53.49 2.93 -4.74
N ASP A 25 -53.76 3.76 -5.74
CA ASP A 25 -54.36 3.42 -7.03
C ASP A 25 -53.71 2.16 -7.68
N PRO A 26 -54.49 1.12 -8.01
CA PRO A 26 -54.00 -0.13 -8.61
C PRO A 26 -53.22 0.05 -9.93
N SER A 27 -53.43 1.14 -10.67
CA SER A 27 -52.79 1.40 -11.97
C SER A 27 -51.31 1.81 -11.85
N VAL A 28 -50.90 2.40 -10.72
CA VAL A 28 -49.50 2.76 -10.44
C VAL A 28 -48.68 1.51 -10.10
N ASN A 29 -49.30 0.52 -9.43
CA ASN A 29 -48.67 -0.75 -9.06
C ASN A 29 -48.37 -1.63 -10.28
N ASP A 30 -49.25 -1.63 -11.29
CA ASP A 30 -49.05 -2.42 -12.51
C ASP A 30 -47.94 -1.86 -13.40
N SER A 31 -47.77 -0.54 -13.42
CA SER A 31 -46.66 0.13 -14.12
C SER A 31 -45.32 -0.23 -13.48
N PHE A 32 -45.25 -0.21 -12.15
CA PHE A 32 -44.09 -0.62 -11.37
C PHE A 32 -43.78 -2.12 -11.52
N ARG A 33 -44.80 -2.98 -11.49
CA ARG A 33 -44.64 -4.42 -11.74
C ARG A 33 -44.15 -4.72 -13.15
N ARG A 34 -44.66 -4.02 -14.17
CA ARG A 34 -44.17 -4.17 -15.56
C ARG A 34 -42.72 -3.73 -15.71
N TYR A 35 -42.32 -2.62 -15.08
CA TYR A 35 -40.93 -2.16 -15.10
C TYR A 35 -39.99 -3.18 -14.42
N TYR A 36 -40.37 -3.71 -13.26
CA TYR A 36 -39.58 -4.71 -12.55
C TYR A 36 -39.50 -6.05 -13.29
N ARG A 37 -40.60 -6.48 -13.92
CA ARG A 37 -40.60 -7.71 -14.72
C ARG A 37 -39.73 -7.56 -15.96
N LYS A 38 -39.83 -6.42 -16.65
CA LYS A 38 -38.98 -6.10 -17.81
C LYS A 38 -37.50 -6.06 -17.45
N THR A 39 -37.13 -5.48 -16.31
CA THR A 39 -35.73 -5.45 -15.85
C THR A 39 -35.21 -6.82 -15.44
N ILE A 40 -36.05 -7.68 -14.86
CA ILE A 40 -35.72 -9.09 -14.58
C ILE A 40 -35.51 -9.85 -15.91
N ASP A 41 -36.43 -9.71 -16.86
CA ASP A 41 -36.37 -10.37 -18.17
C ASP A 41 -35.13 -9.92 -18.97
N GLU A 42 -34.80 -8.63 -18.98
CA GLU A 42 -33.57 -8.09 -19.59
C GLU A 42 -32.30 -8.64 -18.91
N SER A 43 -32.36 -8.85 -17.59
CA SER A 43 -31.28 -9.47 -16.82
C SER A 43 -31.09 -10.95 -17.20
N GLU A 44 -32.19 -11.69 -17.34
CA GLU A 44 -32.16 -13.10 -17.73
C GLU A 44 -31.73 -13.27 -19.19
N GLU A 45 -32.20 -12.42 -20.10
CA GLU A 45 -31.76 -12.41 -21.50
C GLU A 45 -30.26 -12.09 -21.60
N ARG A 46 -29.75 -11.15 -20.80
CA ARG A 46 -28.31 -10.85 -20.73
C ARG A 46 -27.51 -12.05 -20.21
N LYS A 47 -28.00 -12.78 -19.20
CA LYS A 47 -27.36 -14.01 -18.69
C LYS A 47 -27.38 -15.11 -19.75
N LEU A 48 -28.47 -15.24 -20.51
CA LEU A 48 -28.62 -16.22 -21.59
C LEU A 48 -27.67 -15.90 -22.76
N ARG A 49 -27.55 -14.63 -23.15
CA ARG A 49 -26.57 -14.16 -24.16
C ARG A 49 -25.14 -14.42 -23.71
N GLN A 50 -24.80 -14.12 -22.45
CA GLN A 50 -23.48 -14.47 -21.89
C GLN A 50 -23.21 -15.98 -21.83
N SER A 51 -24.26 -16.80 -21.66
CA SER A 51 -24.17 -18.25 -21.74
C SER A 51 -23.93 -18.73 -23.17
N LEU A 52 -24.62 -18.13 -24.16
CA LEU A 52 -24.48 -18.45 -25.57
C LEU A 52 -23.11 -18.02 -26.13
N ASP A 53 -22.58 -16.87 -25.70
CA ASP A 53 -21.22 -16.44 -26.05
C ASP A 53 -20.15 -17.40 -25.46
N ARG A 54 -20.39 -17.95 -24.27
CA ARG A 54 -19.54 -18.99 -23.67
C ARG A 54 -19.54 -20.30 -24.47
N ILE A 55 -20.65 -20.63 -25.11
CA ILE A 55 -20.77 -21.82 -25.98
C ILE A 55 -20.15 -21.54 -27.36
N SER A 56 -20.34 -20.33 -27.89
CA SER A 56 -19.78 -19.88 -29.18
C SER A 56 -18.24 -19.83 -29.16
N LEU A 57 -17.64 -19.39 -28.06
CA LEU A 57 -16.18 -19.37 -27.87
C LEU A 57 -15.55 -20.76 -27.73
N ARG A 58 -16.34 -21.81 -27.42
CA ARG A 58 -15.86 -23.21 -27.48
C ARG A 58 -15.94 -23.82 -28.88
N SER A 59 -16.70 -23.24 -29.80
CA SER A 59 -16.86 -23.75 -31.18
C SER A 59 -15.94 -23.11 -32.22
N VAL A 60 -15.06 -22.17 -31.84
CA VAL A 60 -14.17 -21.46 -32.79
C VAL A 60 -12.70 -21.95 -32.75
N SER A 61 -12.43 -23.11 -32.14
CA SER A 61 -11.10 -23.75 -32.23
C SER A 61 -11.17 -25.27 -32.46
N LEU A 62 -12.09 -25.68 -33.34
CA LEU A 62 -11.96 -26.94 -34.06
C LEU A 62 -11.59 -26.61 -35.50
N THR A 63 -10.33 -26.25 -35.71
CA THR A 63 -9.70 -26.31 -37.03
C THR A 63 -9.13 -27.72 -37.20
N ASP A 64 -9.56 -28.41 -38.25
CA ASP A 64 -9.34 -29.82 -38.61
C ASP A 64 -7.86 -30.23 -38.86
N GLU A 65 -6.86 -29.64 -38.17
CA GLU A 65 -5.44 -29.91 -38.45
C GLU A 65 -4.61 -30.45 -37.26
N THR A 66 -5.22 -30.98 -36.19
CA THR A 66 -4.44 -31.63 -35.10
C THR A 66 -4.98 -32.96 -34.59
N ASP A 67 -5.70 -33.73 -35.42
CA ASP A 67 -6.25 -35.05 -35.03
C ASP A 67 -5.55 -36.28 -35.66
N GLU A 68 -4.38 -36.11 -36.27
CA GLU A 68 -3.61 -37.25 -36.86
C GLU A 68 -2.45 -37.76 -35.99
N SER A 69 -2.33 -37.39 -34.72
CA SER A 69 -1.19 -37.84 -33.87
C SER A 69 -1.53 -38.53 -32.56
N ASN A 70 -2.79 -38.89 -32.27
CA ASN A 70 -3.12 -39.52 -30.98
C ASN A 70 -4.03 -40.77 -31.02
N ILE A 71 -4.07 -41.50 -32.14
CA ILE A 71 -4.67 -42.83 -32.18
C ILE A 71 -3.65 -43.86 -32.70
N LEU A 72 -2.70 -44.23 -31.83
CA LEU A 72 -1.99 -45.51 -31.96
C LEU A 72 -2.51 -46.49 -30.91
N ASN A 73 -3.40 -47.35 -31.40
CA ASN A 73 -3.94 -48.53 -30.75
C ASN A 73 -2.83 -49.58 -30.56
N THR A 74 -2.46 -49.89 -29.32
CA THR A 74 -1.57 -51.02 -28.99
C THR A 74 -2.25 -52.01 -28.05
N ASN A 75 -3.39 -52.56 -28.48
CA ASN A 75 -3.88 -53.85 -28.01
C ASN A 75 -3.66 -54.91 -29.09
N SER A 76 -2.46 -55.51 -29.10
CA SER A 76 -2.19 -56.77 -29.81
C SER A 76 -1.86 -57.84 -28.78
N PHE A 77 -2.82 -58.73 -28.56
CA PHE A 77 -2.68 -59.94 -27.77
C PHE A 77 -1.64 -60.88 -28.42
N ARG A 78 -0.62 -61.28 -27.66
CA ARG A 78 0.11 -62.54 -27.88
C ARG A 78 0.22 -63.32 -26.58
N ALA A 79 -0.45 -64.48 -26.56
CA ALA A 79 -0.38 -65.46 -25.49
C ALA A 79 1.00 -66.17 -25.46
N PRO A 80 1.54 -66.53 -24.29
CA PRO A 80 2.58 -67.56 -24.20
C PRO A 80 1.95 -68.93 -23.89
N SER A 81 2.21 -69.88 -24.77
CA SER A 81 1.95 -71.31 -24.58
C SER A 81 2.89 -71.92 -23.54
N ILE A 82 2.34 -72.73 -22.65
CA ILE A 82 3.08 -73.68 -21.79
C ILE A 82 3.42 -74.92 -22.61
N ALA A 83 4.71 -75.31 -22.61
CA ALA A 83 5.24 -76.69 -22.45
C ALA A 83 6.53 -76.93 -23.28
N SER A 84 7.65 -77.18 -22.61
CA SER A 84 8.39 -78.44 -22.76
C SER A 84 9.57 -78.52 -21.77
N VAL A 85 9.81 -79.75 -21.36
CA VAL A 85 10.70 -80.26 -20.30
C VAL A 85 12.09 -80.54 -20.88
N ALA A 86 13.14 -80.28 -20.07
CA ALA A 86 14.49 -80.91 -20.03
C ALA A 86 15.56 -79.83 -19.78
N SER A 87 16.70 -80.02 -19.11
CA SER A 87 17.28 -81.00 -18.18
C SER A 87 18.70 -80.47 -17.89
N ALA A 88 19.21 -80.69 -16.67
CA ALA A 88 20.62 -80.55 -16.25
C ALA A 88 21.22 -79.11 -16.27
N GLY A 89 22.06 -78.67 -15.33
CA GLY A 89 22.71 -79.28 -14.18
C GLY A 89 23.43 -78.15 -13.42
N VAL A 90 23.51 -78.30 -12.10
CA VAL A 90 24.21 -77.39 -11.17
C VAL A 90 25.71 -77.71 -11.19
N PRO A 91 26.59 -76.69 -11.19
CA PRO A 91 27.73 -76.66 -10.27
C PRO A 91 27.92 -75.24 -9.69
N SER A 92 27.90 -75.04 -8.36
CA SER A 92 29.01 -75.11 -7.39
C SER A 92 29.81 -73.79 -7.20
N VAL A 93 30.32 -73.61 -5.97
CA VAL A 93 31.37 -72.66 -5.50
C VAL A 93 30.82 -71.29 -5.07
N GLN A 94 30.76 -70.84 -3.80
CA GLN A 94 31.58 -70.98 -2.59
C GLN A 94 32.96 -70.30 -2.65
N SER A 95 33.11 -69.07 -2.13
CA SER A 95 34.31 -68.65 -1.36
C SER A 95 34.24 -67.20 -0.85
N VAL A 96 34.30 -67.10 0.49
CA VAL A 96 34.83 -66.00 1.36
C VAL A 96 36.38 -66.00 1.19
N PRO A 97 37.24 -64.97 1.48
CA PRO A 97 37.40 -64.18 2.74
C PRO A 97 37.88 -62.70 2.51
N SER A 98 38.32 -61.84 3.46
CA SER A 98 38.98 -61.98 4.77
C SER A 98 39.04 -60.65 5.58
N ALA A 99 39.04 -60.78 6.92
CA ALA A 99 39.85 -60.13 8.00
C ALA A 99 40.13 -58.60 8.03
N GLY A 100 40.22 -57.89 9.18
CA GLY A 100 40.14 -58.22 10.61
C GLY A 100 40.81 -57.13 11.50
N ALA A 101 40.35 -56.96 12.76
CA ALA A 101 41.06 -56.47 13.99
C ALA A 101 39.98 -56.18 15.09
N GLY A 102 39.90 -56.89 16.24
CA GLY A 102 40.60 -56.69 17.53
C GLY A 102 39.85 -55.66 18.42
N ALA A 103 39.36 -55.87 19.66
CA ALA A 103 39.83 -56.64 20.83
C ALA A 103 38.72 -56.91 21.90
N SER A 104 38.88 -58.00 22.69
CA SER A 104 38.69 -58.21 24.17
C SER A 104 37.41 -57.72 24.91
N THR A 105 36.74 -58.34 25.90
CA THR A 105 36.88 -59.50 26.85
C THR A 105 35.46 -59.80 27.44
N GLY A 106 34.98 -61.05 27.59
CA GLY A 106 34.83 -61.83 28.85
C GLY A 106 33.52 -61.54 29.66
N ALA A 107 32.74 -62.42 30.30
CA ALA A 107 32.69 -63.88 30.48
C ALA A 107 31.38 -64.30 31.24
N GLY A 108 30.89 -65.54 31.02
CA GLY A 108 30.15 -66.42 31.97
C GLY A 108 28.62 -66.21 32.16
N VAL A 109 27.73 -67.19 32.37
CA VAL A 109 27.73 -68.67 32.56
C VAL A 109 26.27 -69.18 32.26
N PRO A 110 26.03 -70.42 31.78
CA PRO A 110 24.69 -70.93 31.41
C PRO A 110 24.20 -72.16 32.23
N GLY A 111 22.91 -72.48 32.11
CA GLY A 111 22.30 -73.79 32.46
C GLY A 111 20.79 -73.65 32.75
N GLY A 112 19.86 -74.53 32.37
CA GLY A 112 19.91 -75.79 31.66
C GLY A 112 18.54 -76.51 31.78
N VAL A 113 18.00 -76.94 30.63
CA VAL A 113 17.40 -78.26 30.29
C VAL A 113 16.16 -78.83 31.02
N SER A 114 15.30 -79.43 30.17
CA SER A 114 14.40 -80.60 30.37
C SER A 114 13.01 -80.34 30.94
N SER A 115 11.88 -80.70 30.34
CA SER A 115 11.38 -81.88 29.58
C SER A 115 10.31 -82.60 30.41
N THR A 116 9.16 -82.91 29.80
CA THR A 116 8.55 -84.25 29.70
C THR A 116 7.04 -84.20 29.48
N SER A 117 6.63 -85.18 28.68
CA SER A 117 5.33 -85.46 28.10
C SER A 117 4.48 -86.39 28.97
N THR A 118 3.36 -86.83 28.36
CA THR A 118 2.53 -88.04 28.62
C THR A 118 1.37 -87.80 29.60
N GLY A 119 0.07 -87.98 29.30
CA GLY A 119 -0.66 -88.62 28.20
C GLY A 119 -1.72 -89.57 28.78
N ALA A 120 -3.02 -89.39 28.49
CA ALA A 120 -4.04 -90.45 28.24
C ALA A 120 -5.53 -90.00 28.38
N ARG A 121 -6.24 -90.11 27.24
CA ARG A 121 -7.60 -90.66 26.97
C ARG A 121 -8.91 -90.18 27.66
N ALA A 122 -9.94 -90.19 26.81
CA ALA A 122 -11.41 -90.24 27.02
C ALA A 122 -12.10 -88.85 27.03
N ALA A 123 -13.24 -88.59 26.39
CA ALA A 123 -14.23 -89.37 25.67
C ALA A 123 -14.97 -88.47 24.64
N TYR A 124 -15.67 -89.09 23.68
CA TYR A 124 -16.51 -88.45 22.67
C TYR A 124 -17.66 -87.63 23.30
N ALA A 125 -17.69 -86.33 23.02
CA ALA A 125 -18.90 -85.54 22.92
C ALA A 125 -18.77 -84.69 21.65
N SER A 126 -19.54 -85.00 20.61
CA SER A 126 -19.62 -84.14 19.44
C SER A 126 -20.47 -82.92 19.78
N SER A 127 -19.88 -81.93 20.45
CA SER A 127 -20.30 -80.55 20.23
C SER A 127 -19.76 -80.17 18.86
N ILE A 128 -20.64 -79.92 17.89
CA ILE A 128 -20.23 -79.08 16.76
C ILE A 128 -19.99 -77.70 17.39
N GLU A 129 -18.77 -77.44 17.84
CA GLU A 129 -18.29 -76.07 18.00
C GLU A 129 -18.37 -75.45 16.60
N SER A 130 -19.47 -74.77 16.30
CA SER A 130 -19.51 -73.89 15.14
C SER A 130 -18.42 -72.85 15.37
N LYS A 131 -17.30 -72.97 14.66
CA LYS A 131 -16.23 -71.97 14.71
C LYS A 131 -16.86 -70.63 14.35
N ARG A 132 -16.82 -69.73 15.33
CA ARG A 132 -17.19 -68.34 15.16
C ARG A 132 -16.05 -67.65 14.44
N LEU A 133 -16.35 -67.02 13.31
CA LEU A 133 -15.40 -66.27 12.51
C LEU A 133 -15.87 -64.82 12.47
N ILE A 134 -14.94 -63.89 12.62
CA ILE A 134 -15.22 -62.48 12.42
C ILE A 134 -15.14 -62.20 10.92
N LYS A 135 -16.26 -61.80 10.33
CA LYS A 135 -16.32 -61.35 8.94
C LYS A 135 -16.45 -59.83 8.91
N GLU A 136 -15.66 -59.21 8.04
CA GLU A 136 -15.69 -57.78 7.85
C GLU A 136 -16.63 -57.42 6.71
N ILE A 137 -17.58 -56.53 6.98
CA ILE A 137 -18.46 -55.95 5.96
C ILE A 137 -17.97 -54.56 5.66
N LYS A 138 -17.54 -54.36 4.42
CA LYS A 138 -17.23 -53.04 3.88
C LYS A 138 -18.50 -52.41 3.29
N THR A 139 -18.83 -51.20 3.73
CA THR A 139 -19.89 -50.38 3.17
C THR A 139 -19.32 -49.03 2.73
N TYR A 140 -19.71 -48.55 1.55
CA TYR A 140 -19.45 -47.19 1.12
C TYR A 140 -20.68 -46.32 1.38
N VAL A 141 -20.48 -45.17 2.04
CA VAL A 141 -21.53 -44.20 2.31
C VAL A 141 -21.16 -42.91 1.59
N SER A 142 -21.96 -42.55 0.58
CA SER A 142 -21.85 -41.26 -0.10
C SER A 142 -22.52 -40.19 0.75
N ILE A 143 -21.82 -39.09 0.99
CA ILE A 143 -22.29 -37.94 1.75
C ILE A 143 -22.28 -36.75 0.80
N ASP A 144 -23.42 -36.09 0.68
CA ASP A 144 -23.60 -34.90 -0.14
C ASP A 144 -24.07 -33.73 0.72
N SER A 145 -23.41 -32.58 0.60
CA SER A 145 -23.80 -31.41 1.38
C SER A 145 -25.18 -30.88 1.02
N ARG A 146 -25.74 -31.23 -0.16
CA ARG A 146 -27.12 -30.88 -0.56
C ARG A 146 -28.17 -31.50 0.34
N ASP A 147 -27.86 -32.67 0.92
CA ASP A 147 -28.77 -33.44 1.78
C ASP A 147 -28.77 -32.95 3.23
N ARG A 148 -27.98 -31.91 3.55
CA ARG A 148 -28.00 -31.27 4.87
C ARG A 148 -29.36 -30.66 5.17
N ASN A 149 -29.70 -30.56 6.45
CA ASN A 149 -30.84 -29.76 6.89
C ASN A 149 -30.55 -28.27 6.69
N LYS A 150 -31.01 -27.69 5.57
CA LYS A 150 -30.75 -26.29 5.19
C LYS A 150 -31.38 -25.24 6.12
N VAL A 151 -32.36 -25.63 6.94
CA VAL A 151 -32.95 -24.75 7.97
C VAL A 151 -31.98 -24.58 9.14
N VAL A 152 -31.33 -25.68 9.55
CA VAL A 152 -30.37 -25.68 10.66
C VAL A 152 -28.97 -25.29 10.19
N TYR A 153 -28.60 -25.69 8.98
CA TYR A 153 -27.28 -25.48 8.35
C TYR A 153 -27.44 -24.81 6.98
N PRO A 154 -27.60 -23.48 6.93
CA PRO A 154 -27.80 -22.76 5.67
C PRO A 154 -26.61 -22.93 4.70
N LYS A 155 -25.38 -22.92 5.21
CA LYS A 155 -24.13 -23.07 4.44
C LYS A 155 -23.60 -24.51 4.47
N ALA A 156 -22.90 -24.93 3.41
CA ALA A 156 -22.28 -26.26 3.30
C ALA A 156 -21.01 -26.44 4.16
N GLY A 157 -20.43 -25.34 4.67
CA GLY A 157 -19.17 -25.37 5.43
C GLY A 157 -19.22 -26.12 6.76
N LYS A 158 -20.40 -26.36 7.33
CA LYS A 158 -20.59 -27.18 8.54
C LYS A 158 -21.98 -27.78 8.59
N PHE A 159 -22.09 -29.10 8.80
CA PHE A 159 -23.38 -29.77 8.96
C PHE A 159 -23.26 -31.11 9.69
N LYS A 160 -24.41 -31.60 10.17
CA LYS A 160 -24.58 -32.98 10.63
C LYS A 160 -25.38 -33.78 9.61
N VAL A 161 -25.02 -35.05 9.44
CA VAL A 161 -25.68 -35.96 8.49
C VAL A 161 -25.92 -37.34 9.10
N PHE A 162 -27.09 -37.91 8.80
CA PHE A 162 -27.43 -39.29 9.11
C PHE A 162 -26.87 -40.21 8.02
N LEU A 163 -26.18 -41.29 8.41
CA LEU A 163 -25.45 -42.18 7.49
C LEU A 163 -26.35 -43.19 6.75
N GLY A 164 -27.66 -42.96 6.71
CA GLY A 164 -28.66 -43.82 6.07
C GLY A 164 -29.09 -45.03 6.89
N ARG A 165 -28.23 -45.54 7.79
CA ARG A 165 -28.57 -46.58 8.78
C ARG A 165 -27.63 -46.52 9.98
N SER A 166 -27.96 -47.26 11.03
CA SER A 166 -27.02 -47.56 12.11
C SER A 166 -26.02 -48.64 11.69
N PHE A 167 -24.73 -48.32 11.82
CA PHE A 167 -23.63 -49.26 11.74
C PHE A 167 -23.27 -49.74 13.14
N TYR A 168 -22.89 -51.00 13.28
CA TYR A 168 -22.59 -51.62 14.57
C TYR A 168 -21.22 -52.32 14.51
N ASN A 169 -20.53 -52.34 15.65
CA ASN A 169 -19.18 -52.91 15.77
C ASN A 169 -18.24 -52.37 14.68
N VAL A 170 -18.21 -51.06 14.51
CA VAL A 170 -17.41 -50.40 13.47
C VAL A 170 -15.93 -50.51 13.86
N ARG A 171 -15.15 -51.18 13.02
CA ARG A 171 -13.71 -51.37 13.19
C ARG A 171 -12.91 -50.20 12.63
N SER A 172 -13.26 -49.72 11.45
CA SER A 172 -12.50 -48.67 10.76
C SER A 172 -13.41 -47.81 9.90
N ILE A 173 -13.06 -46.52 9.81
CA ILE A 173 -13.70 -45.55 8.93
C ILE A 173 -12.60 -44.77 8.21
N ARG A 174 -12.68 -44.66 6.89
CA ARG A 174 -11.75 -43.81 6.12
C ARG A 174 -12.45 -43.05 5.00
N LEU A 175 -11.87 -41.92 4.60
CA LEU A 175 -12.28 -41.21 3.40
C LEU A 175 -11.84 -42.01 2.16
N ALA A 176 -12.78 -42.34 1.29
CA ALA A 176 -12.55 -43.17 0.11
C ALA A 176 -12.45 -42.35 -1.18
N SER A 177 -13.27 -41.31 -1.32
CA SER A 177 -13.26 -40.37 -2.43
C SER A 177 -13.87 -39.04 -2.02
N MET A 178 -13.66 -38.00 -2.81
CA MET A 178 -14.21 -36.66 -2.60
C MET A 178 -14.35 -35.92 -3.92
N GLU A 179 -15.37 -35.08 -4.03
CA GLU A 179 -15.58 -34.11 -5.09
C GLU A 179 -15.78 -32.74 -4.44
N PHE A 180 -14.76 -31.90 -4.49
CA PHE A 180 -14.71 -30.64 -3.74
C PHE A 180 -14.50 -29.45 -4.67
N PRO A 181 -15.42 -28.47 -4.76
CA PRO A 181 -15.20 -27.30 -5.61
C PRO A 181 -14.13 -26.39 -4.98
N ASN A 182 -13.05 -26.11 -5.69
CA ASN A 182 -12.10 -25.09 -5.24
C ASN A 182 -12.69 -23.71 -5.52
N THR A 183 -13.12 -23.01 -4.48
CA THR A 183 -13.63 -21.63 -4.57
C THR A 183 -12.61 -20.60 -4.09
N ASN A 184 -11.41 -21.03 -3.71
CA ASN A 184 -10.42 -20.18 -3.08
C ASN A 184 -9.60 -19.40 -4.12
N ALA A 185 -10.19 -18.32 -4.62
CA ALA A 185 -9.55 -17.41 -5.55
C ALA A 185 -8.61 -16.43 -4.84
N VAL A 186 -7.41 -16.29 -5.39
CA VAL A 186 -6.38 -15.33 -4.94
C VAL A 186 -6.91 -13.89 -4.99
N ILE A 187 -7.50 -13.55 -6.14
CA ILE A 187 -8.30 -12.34 -6.31
C ILE A 187 -9.74 -12.74 -6.09
N ASN A 188 -10.38 -12.18 -5.07
CA ASN A 188 -11.73 -12.46 -4.61
C ASN A 188 -12.45 -11.15 -4.27
N SER A 189 -13.67 -11.23 -3.73
CA SER A 189 -14.50 -10.07 -3.44
C SER A 189 -13.89 -9.07 -2.44
N ASN A 190 -12.85 -9.48 -1.71
CA ASN A 190 -12.19 -8.66 -0.69
C ASN A 190 -10.90 -8.01 -1.17
N ASN A 191 -10.48 -8.20 -2.43
CA ASN A 191 -9.22 -7.65 -2.95
C ASN A 191 -9.19 -7.50 -4.49
N ASN A 192 -10.34 -7.21 -5.11
CA ASN A 192 -10.49 -7.13 -6.56
C ASN A 192 -10.74 -5.72 -7.11
N MET A 193 -10.52 -4.67 -6.32
CA MET A 193 -10.75 -3.30 -6.76
C MET A 193 -9.46 -2.52 -6.98
N ILE A 194 -9.48 -1.63 -7.97
CA ILE A 194 -8.48 -0.57 -8.16
C ILE A 194 -9.23 0.75 -8.22
N TYR A 195 -8.81 1.72 -7.41
CA TYR A 195 -9.37 3.08 -7.38
C TYR A 195 -8.28 4.09 -7.70
N TRP A 196 -8.59 5.07 -8.53
CA TRP A 196 -7.65 6.15 -8.84
C TRP A 196 -8.36 7.47 -9.15
N ARG A 197 -7.58 8.55 -9.14
CA ARG A 197 -8.01 9.88 -9.62
C ARG A 197 -6.93 10.51 -10.48
N ASN A 198 -7.33 11.35 -11.43
CA ASN A 198 -6.40 11.99 -12.36
C ASN A 198 -6.07 13.43 -11.91
N LYS A 199 -4.82 13.84 -12.10
CA LYS A 199 -4.43 15.24 -11.94
C LYS A 199 -5.13 16.17 -12.94
N GLU A 200 -5.38 15.65 -14.14
CA GLU A 200 -6.06 16.37 -15.22
C GLU A 200 -7.44 16.90 -14.81
N ASP A 201 -8.23 16.11 -14.09
CA ASP A 201 -9.58 16.50 -13.67
C ASP A 201 -9.54 17.67 -12.67
N ILE A 202 -8.49 17.71 -11.86
CA ILE A 202 -8.23 18.76 -10.88
C ILE A 202 -7.72 20.04 -11.55
N ASP A 203 -6.87 19.92 -12.58
CA ASP A 203 -6.31 21.06 -13.31
C ASP A 203 -7.32 21.69 -14.29
N THR A 204 -8.26 20.90 -14.81
CA THR A 204 -9.32 21.36 -15.73
C THR A 204 -10.64 21.70 -15.04
N ASP A 205 -10.70 21.53 -13.71
CA ASP A 205 -11.92 21.58 -12.91
C ASP A 205 -13.07 20.72 -13.46
N THR A 206 -12.75 19.50 -13.88
CA THR A 206 -13.75 18.52 -14.34
C THR A 206 -14.36 17.80 -13.16
N THR A 207 -15.64 18.02 -12.90
CA THR A 207 -16.35 17.49 -11.72
C THR A 207 -17.52 16.60 -12.12
N ASN A 208 -17.89 15.71 -11.21
CA ASN A 208 -19.10 14.91 -11.36
C ASN A 208 -20.32 15.80 -11.13
N SER A 209 -21.26 15.79 -12.07
CA SER A 209 -22.45 16.66 -12.03
C SER A 209 -23.45 16.34 -10.91
N LEU A 210 -23.42 15.12 -10.37
CA LEU A 210 -24.30 14.71 -9.26
C LEU A 210 -23.66 15.01 -7.91
N THR A 211 -22.42 14.58 -7.69
CA THR A 211 -21.74 14.74 -6.40
C THR A 211 -21.09 16.11 -6.24
N ASN A 212 -20.88 16.83 -7.36
CA ASN A 212 -20.08 18.04 -7.40
C ASN A 212 -18.74 17.81 -6.69
N MET A 213 -18.02 16.73 -7.04
CA MET A 213 -16.65 16.43 -6.61
C MET A 213 -15.79 16.02 -7.80
N TYR A 214 -14.46 16.03 -7.66
CA TYR A 214 -13.59 15.45 -8.69
C TYR A 214 -13.87 13.94 -8.84
N PRO A 215 -13.87 13.41 -10.08
CA PRO A 215 -14.17 12.01 -10.32
C PRO A 215 -13.11 11.10 -9.70
N VAL A 216 -13.61 10.04 -9.04
CA VAL A 216 -12.81 8.88 -8.65
C VAL A 216 -13.20 7.75 -9.60
N TYR A 217 -12.21 7.21 -10.29
CA TYR A 217 -12.37 6.09 -11.20
C TYR A 217 -12.12 4.79 -10.46
N SER A 218 -12.78 3.73 -10.92
CA SER A 218 -12.56 2.40 -10.37
C SER A 218 -12.77 1.31 -11.40
N VAL A 219 -12.10 0.19 -11.20
CA VAL A 219 -12.36 -1.05 -11.92
C VAL A 219 -12.42 -2.22 -10.95
N GLN A 220 -13.21 -3.22 -11.34
CA GLN A 220 -13.28 -4.49 -10.67
C GLN A 220 -12.53 -5.54 -11.52
N ILE A 221 -11.47 -6.09 -10.95
CA ILE A 221 -10.72 -7.22 -11.49
C ILE A 221 -11.57 -8.49 -11.35
N ARG A 222 -11.57 -9.35 -12.37
CA ARG A 222 -12.29 -10.62 -12.28
C ARG A 222 -11.75 -11.48 -11.13
N ILE A 223 -12.66 -12.09 -10.38
CA ILE A 223 -12.31 -13.04 -9.32
C ILE A 223 -11.68 -14.27 -9.96
N GLY A 224 -10.55 -14.72 -9.43
CA GLY A 224 -9.81 -15.87 -9.94
C GLY A 224 -8.40 -15.98 -9.39
N SER A 225 -7.71 -17.05 -9.80
CA SER A 225 -6.26 -17.16 -9.64
C SER A 225 -5.57 -16.77 -10.93
N TYR A 226 -4.46 -16.05 -10.80
CA TYR A 226 -3.71 -15.49 -11.92
C TYR A 226 -2.24 -15.85 -11.80
N ILE A 227 -1.59 -15.98 -12.95
CA ILE A 227 -0.15 -15.74 -13.06
C ILE A 227 0.10 -14.26 -13.39
N ALA A 228 1.31 -13.77 -13.15
CA ALA A 228 1.66 -12.36 -13.33
C ALA A 228 1.24 -11.79 -14.69
N SER A 229 1.53 -12.48 -15.80
CA SER A 229 1.17 -12.03 -17.15
C SER A 229 -0.36 -11.95 -17.38
N THR A 230 -1.12 -12.90 -16.84
CA THR A 230 -2.59 -12.89 -16.96
C THR A 230 -3.22 -11.81 -16.08
N LEU A 231 -2.65 -11.54 -14.89
CA LEU A 231 -3.13 -10.44 -14.05
C LEU A 231 -2.78 -9.08 -14.66
N GLN A 232 -1.57 -8.94 -15.20
CA GLN A 232 -1.16 -7.76 -15.93
C GLN A 232 -2.15 -7.45 -17.07
N THR A 233 -2.45 -8.45 -17.90
CA THR A 233 -3.41 -8.31 -19.00
C THR A 233 -4.81 -7.92 -18.49
N GLU A 234 -5.28 -8.55 -17.41
CA GLU A 234 -6.57 -8.23 -16.80
C GLU A 234 -6.62 -6.78 -16.29
N MET A 235 -5.60 -6.32 -15.56
CA MET A 235 -5.55 -4.95 -15.05
C MET A 235 -5.49 -3.94 -16.20
N THR A 236 -4.61 -4.14 -17.19
CA THR A 236 -4.49 -3.23 -18.34
C THR A 236 -5.80 -3.14 -19.10
N THR A 237 -6.36 -4.29 -19.50
CA THR A 237 -7.59 -4.30 -20.31
C THR A 237 -8.81 -3.74 -19.57
N THR A 238 -8.93 -3.95 -18.25
CA THR A 238 -10.04 -3.39 -17.48
C THR A 238 -9.89 -1.88 -17.26
N MET A 239 -8.68 -1.40 -16.95
CA MET A 239 -8.43 0.04 -16.75
C MET A 239 -8.56 0.84 -18.05
N ASP A 240 -8.12 0.29 -19.18
CA ASP A 240 -8.22 0.92 -20.50
C ASP A 240 -9.68 1.06 -20.99
N LEU A 241 -10.64 0.35 -20.38
CA LEU A 241 -12.07 0.52 -20.68
C LEU A 241 -12.72 1.72 -19.97
N VAL A 242 -11.99 2.44 -19.13
CA VAL A 242 -12.51 3.59 -18.41
C VAL A 242 -12.20 4.88 -19.17
N LYS A 243 -13.20 5.73 -19.38
CA LYS A 243 -13.01 7.06 -20.00
C LYS A 243 -12.54 8.10 -18.99
N ARG A 244 -11.61 8.96 -19.42
CA ARG A 244 -11.12 10.14 -18.68
C ARG A 244 -12.19 11.24 -18.62
N ARG A 245 -11.93 12.29 -17.85
CA ARG A 245 -12.78 13.50 -17.74
C ARG A 245 -14.23 13.18 -17.44
N ASN A 246 -14.44 12.39 -16.39
CA ASN A 246 -15.76 11.96 -15.93
C ASN A 246 -16.63 11.35 -17.07
N GLY A 247 -16.02 10.52 -17.92
CA GLY A 247 -16.72 9.78 -18.98
C GLY A 247 -16.79 10.46 -20.35
N VAL A 248 -16.28 11.70 -20.49
CA VAL A 248 -16.39 12.50 -21.71
C VAL A 248 -15.10 12.48 -22.55
N GLY A 249 -13.95 12.23 -21.92
CA GLY A 249 -12.65 12.19 -22.60
C GLY A 249 -12.36 10.87 -23.32
N ASP A 250 -11.13 10.75 -23.80
CA ASP A 250 -10.60 9.50 -24.32
C ASP A 250 -10.52 8.42 -23.25
N PHE A 251 -10.38 7.17 -23.68
CA PHE A 251 -10.09 6.07 -22.78
C PHE A 251 -8.74 6.28 -22.09
N HIS A 252 -8.62 5.80 -20.85
CA HIS A 252 -7.32 5.73 -20.21
C HIS A 252 -6.41 4.79 -21.01
N TYR A 253 -5.11 5.04 -20.93
CA TYR A 253 -4.09 4.14 -21.42
C TYR A 253 -3.12 3.88 -20.28
N PHE A 254 -3.16 2.66 -19.75
CA PHE A 254 -2.25 2.20 -18.71
C PHE A 254 -1.31 1.13 -19.25
N ASP A 255 -0.01 1.46 -19.30
CA ASP A 255 1.03 0.45 -19.43
C ASP A 255 1.36 -0.09 -18.04
N ILE A 256 1.00 -1.34 -17.78
CA ILE A 256 1.17 -1.99 -16.48
C ILE A 256 2.17 -3.13 -16.65
N THR A 257 3.18 -3.15 -15.78
CA THR A 257 4.18 -4.21 -15.76
C THR A 257 4.20 -4.91 -14.41
N LEU A 258 4.42 -6.23 -14.45
CA LEU A 258 4.40 -7.10 -13.28
C LEU A 258 5.62 -8.04 -13.37
N ASP A 259 6.77 -7.59 -12.88
CA ASP A 259 8.03 -8.33 -12.98
C ASP A 259 8.24 -9.23 -11.76
N ILE A 260 8.08 -10.53 -11.98
CA ILE A 260 8.26 -11.58 -10.95
C ILE A 260 9.71 -11.75 -10.49
N SER A 261 10.70 -11.23 -11.22
CA SER A 261 12.12 -11.36 -10.88
C SER A 261 12.53 -10.30 -9.85
N THR A 262 11.97 -9.10 -9.99
CA THR A 262 12.24 -7.96 -9.12
C THR A 262 11.13 -7.73 -8.10
N ASP A 263 10.00 -8.42 -8.23
CA ASP A 263 8.74 -8.17 -7.53
C ASP A 263 8.15 -6.77 -7.75
N ILE A 264 8.67 -6.02 -8.74
CA ILE A 264 8.24 -4.64 -9.01
C ILE A 264 7.00 -4.66 -9.89
N VAL A 265 5.97 -3.96 -9.42
CA VAL A 265 4.77 -3.66 -10.18
C VAL A 265 4.74 -2.17 -10.49
N THR A 266 4.54 -1.83 -11.76
CA THR A 266 4.51 -0.45 -12.23
C THR A 266 3.23 -0.16 -12.98
N PHE A 267 2.61 0.99 -12.70
CA PHE A 267 1.50 1.55 -13.46
C PHE A 267 1.97 2.85 -14.12
N THR A 268 1.97 2.89 -15.44
CA THR A 268 2.29 4.07 -16.24
C THR A 268 1.04 4.55 -16.97
N SER A 269 0.56 5.74 -16.63
CA SER A 269 -0.61 6.36 -17.29
C SER A 269 -0.14 7.35 -18.35
N LEU A 270 -0.68 7.21 -19.57
CA LEU A 270 -0.35 8.08 -20.69
C LEU A 270 -1.60 8.76 -21.26
N THR A 271 -1.43 9.99 -21.76
CA THR A 271 -2.34 10.61 -22.73
C THR A 271 -1.72 10.44 -24.11
N LEU A 272 -2.42 9.76 -25.01
CA LEU A 272 -1.94 9.45 -26.34
C LEU A 272 -2.41 10.49 -27.37
N THR A 273 -1.49 10.86 -28.26
CA THR A 273 -1.78 11.66 -29.46
C THR A 273 -1.34 10.86 -30.69
N GLN A 274 -2.27 10.60 -31.61
CA GLN A 274 -1.93 9.93 -32.86
C GLN A 274 -1.11 10.83 -33.76
N LEU A 275 -0.01 10.29 -34.28
CA LEU A 275 0.86 10.95 -35.23
C LEU A 275 0.37 10.78 -36.68
N PRO A 276 0.83 11.64 -37.60
CA PRO A 276 0.59 11.48 -39.03
C PRO A 276 1.12 10.15 -39.59
N ASN A 277 0.66 9.77 -40.78
CA ASN A 277 1.13 8.56 -41.46
C ASN A 277 2.65 8.61 -41.69
N ASN A 278 3.32 7.51 -41.35
CA ASN A 278 4.76 7.35 -41.46
C ASN A 278 5.55 8.54 -40.87
N PRO A 279 5.43 8.77 -39.55
CA PRO A 279 5.97 9.98 -38.92
C PRO A 279 7.48 9.88 -38.62
N ILE A 280 8.10 8.72 -38.82
CA ILE A 280 9.49 8.46 -38.45
C ILE A 280 10.38 8.57 -39.69
N SER A 281 11.40 9.40 -39.62
CA SER A 281 12.44 9.50 -40.66
C SER A 281 13.79 9.08 -40.11
N THR A 282 14.51 8.25 -40.86
CA THR A 282 15.87 7.76 -40.54
C THR A 282 16.89 8.31 -41.51
N THR A 283 18.15 8.34 -41.08
CA THR A 283 19.33 8.60 -41.93
C THR A 283 20.30 7.45 -41.79
N ILE A 284 20.73 6.88 -42.92
CA ILE A 284 21.66 5.74 -42.94
C ILE A 284 22.90 5.98 -42.07
N GLY A 285 23.26 4.99 -41.27
CA GLY A 285 24.44 5.01 -40.40
C GLY A 285 24.27 5.79 -39.09
N LEU A 286 23.14 6.45 -38.85
CA LEU A 286 22.84 7.16 -37.60
C LEU A 286 21.85 6.39 -36.72
N GLY A 287 22.00 6.53 -35.40
CA GLY A 287 21.01 6.09 -34.40
C GLY A 287 20.02 7.20 -34.02
N ILE A 288 19.97 8.30 -34.78
CA ILE A 288 19.09 9.43 -34.51
C ILE A 288 17.89 9.36 -35.44
N LEU A 289 16.69 9.26 -34.87
CA LEU A 289 15.43 9.21 -35.61
C LEU A 289 14.72 10.55 -35.45
N LYS A 290 14.23 11.09 -36.57
CA LYS A 290 13.43 12.31 -36.59
C LYS A 290 11.95 11.94 -36.58
N ILE A 291 11.21 12.50 -35.63
CA ILE A 291 9.78 12.24 -35.44
C ILE A 291 8.99 13.49 -35.83
N PHE A 292 8.05 13.33 -36.77
CA PHE A 292 7.11 14.37 -37.15
C PHE A 292 5.85 14.27 -36.27
N ALA A 293 5.68 15.25 -35.38
CA ALA A 293 4.60 15.34 -34.41
C ALA A 293 4.06 16.78 -34.36
N PRO A 294 3.04 17.12 -35.16
CA PRO A 294 2.51 18.48 -35.24
C PRO A 294 2.03 19.02 -33.89
N ALA A 295 2.43 20.26 -33.57
CA ALA A 295 2.04 20.97 -32.34
C ALA A 295 2.21 20.15 -31.04
N HIS A 296 3.31 19.41 -30.92
CA HIS A 296 3.48 18.42 -29.86
C HIS A 296 3.59 19.00 -28.45
N GLY A 297 4.01 20.27 -28.30
CA GLY A 297 4.05 20.96 -27.01
C GLY A 297 5.04 20.36 -25.99
N TYR A 298 6.10 19.71 -26.47
CA TYR A 298 7.18 19.15 -25.66
C TYR A 298 8.37 20.11 -25.59
N SER A 299 9.23 19.91 -24.60
CA SER A 299 10.51 20.60 -24.41
C SER A 299 11.68 19.63 -24.60
N THR A 300 12.86 20.15 -24.98
CA THR A 300 14.09 19.33 -25.02
C THR A 300 14.39 18.79 -23.63
N GLY A 301 14.68 17.49 -23.56
CA GLY A 301 14.89 16.77 -22.31
C GLY A 301 13.65 16.04 -21.78
N ASP A 302 12.46 16.31 -22.34
CA ASP A 302 11.24 15.55 -22.02
C ASP A 302 11.42 14.07 -22.41
N THR A 303 10.74 13.19 -21.68
CA THR A 303 10.60 11.77 -22.03
C THR A 303 9.24 11.55 -22.68
N VAL A 304 9.22 10.98 -23.88
CA VAL A 304 7.99 10.66 -24.63
C VAL A 304 7.92 9.18 -24.94
N TYR A 305 6.71 8.62 -24.91
CA TYR A 305 6.49 7.23 -25.28
C TYR A 305 6.11 7.17 -26.75
N LEU A 306 6.76 6.33 -27.55
CA LEU A 306 6.27 5.99 -28.89
C LEU A 306 5.57 4.65 -28.84
N LEU A 307 4.41 4.55 -29.48
CA LEU A 307 3.64 3.31 -29.53
C LEU A 307 3.11 3.05 -30.94
N GLY A 308 2.92 1.78 -31.31
CA GLY A 308 2.33 1.40 -32.59
C GLY A 308 3.23 1.60 -33.81
N ALA A 309 4.51 1.96 -33.62
CA ALA A 309 5.48 2.03 -34.69
C ALA A 309 5.81 0.64 -35.25
N LYS A 310 6.02 0.57 -36.56
CA LYS A 310 6.53 -0.60 -37.28
C LYS A 310 8.04 -0.52 -37.44
N THR A 311 8.68 -1.67 -37.62
CA THR A 311 10.10 -1.78 -37.96
C THR A 311 10.43 -0.88 -39.15
N ILE A 312 11.51 -0.11 -39.06
CA ILE A 312 11.97 0.82 -40.10
C ILE A 312 13.49 0.79 -40.19
N ALA A 313 14.04 0.74 -41.42
CA ALA A 313 15.47 0.78 -41.66
C ALA A 313 16.30 -0.19 -40.79
N GLY A 314 15.79 -1.40 -40.54
CA GLY A 314 16.44 -2.41 -39.69
C GLY A 314 16.32 -2.19 -38.17
N ILE A 315 15.66 -1.12 -37.72
CA ILE A 315 15.41 -0.83 -36.31
C ILE A 315 14.10 -1.50 -35.89
N ALA A 316 14.17 -2.42 -34.92
CA ALA A 316 13.04 -3.22 -34.47
C ALA A 316 12.02 -2.41 -33.66
N THR A 317 10.76 -2.87 -33.66
CA THR A 317 9.67 -2.23 -32.91
C THR A 317 9.92 -2.20 -31.40
N SER A 318 10.62 -3.18 -30.83
CA SER A 318 10.98 -3.20 -29.40
C SER A 318 11.97 -2.10 -29.01
N THR A 319 12.73 -1.55 -29.97
CA THR A 319 13.63 -0.41 -29.76
C THR A 319 12.89 0.92 -29.90
N ILE A 320 11.86 0.97 -30.75
CA ILE A 320 11.12 2.21 -31.05
C ILE A 320 9.96 2.40 -30.07
N ASN A 321 9.17 1.35 -29.81
CA ASN A 321 7.94 1.43 -29.02
C ASN A 321 8.22 1.38 -27.51
N THR A 322 8.96 2.36 -27.03
CA THR A 322 9.34 2.55 -25.62
C THR A 322 9.37 4.06 -25.32
N ASP A 323 9.74 4.43 -24.10
CA ASP A 323 10.07 5.79 -23.75
C ASP A 323 11.41 6.25 -24.35
N HIS A 324 11.48 7.52 -24.76
CA HIS A 324 12.67 8.14 -25.32
C HIS A 324 12.83 9.55 -24.78
N LYS A 325 14.05 9.90 -24.37
CA LYS A 325 14.41 11.30 -24.12
C LYS A 325 14.55 12.03 -25.46
N ILE A 326 13.92 13.19 -25.58
CA ILE A 326 13.84 13.91 -26.86
C ILE A 326 14.75 15.14 -26.91
N THR A 327 15.14 15.50 -28.13
CA THR A 327 15.63 16.85 -28.46
C THR A 327 14.65 17.50 -29.43
N VAL A 328 14.00 18.58 -28.99
CA VAL A 328 13.00 19.31 -29.79
C VAL A 328 13.72 20.14 -30.85
N LEU A 329 13.29 20.00 -32.11
CA LEU A 329 13.82 20.77 -33.23
C LEU A 329 12.97 22.01 -33.50
N ASN A 330 11.65 21.87 -33.42
CA ASN A 330 10.65 22.93 -33.59
C ASN A 330 9.30 22.44 -33.06
N VAL A 331 8.24 23.26 -33.16
CA VAL A 331 6.89 22.95 -32.67
C VAL A 331 6.24 21.68 -33.25
N ASN A 332 6.76 21.16 -34.36
CA ASN A 332 6.21 20.00 -35.08
C ASN A 332 7.16 18.80 -35.13
N GLU A 333 8.38 18.92 -34.63
CA GLU A 333 9.41 17.91 -34.86
C GLU A 333 10.38 17.81 -33.69
N PHE A 334 10.73 16.58 -33.35
CA PHE A 334 11.78 16.28 -32.39
C PHE A 334 12.61 15.08 -32.86
N THR A 335 13.72 14.83 -32.18
CA THR A 335 14.57 13.67 -32.42
C THR A 335 14.65 12.80 -31.18
N ILE A 336 14.83 11.49 -31.42
CA ILE A 336 15.18 10.50 -30.41
C ILE A 336 16.48 9.82 -30.82
N GLU A 337 17.23 9.33 -29.85
CA GLU A 337 18.44 8.56 -30.07
C GLU A 337 18.23 7.11 -29.62
N VAL A 338 18.61 6.16 -30.48
CA VAL A 338 18.58 4.72 -30.19
C VAL A 338 19.95 4.11 -30.42
N ASN A 339 20.20 2.97 -29.78
CA ASN A 339 21.48 2.26 -29.85
C ASN A 339 21.71 1.48 -31.16
N VAL A 340 20.72 1.42 -32.06
CA VAL A 340 20.80 0.76 -33.36
C VAL A 340 20.90 1.80 -34.48
N LYS A 341 21.91 1.68 -35.33
CA LYS A 341 22.07 2.55 -36.50
C LYS A 341 21.11 2.12 -37.62
N ALA A 342 20.48 3.10 -38.28
CA ALA A 342 19.60 2.83 -39.40
C ALA A 342 20.37 2.27 -40.61
N ALA A 343 19.82 1.24 -41.24
CA ALA A 343 20.36 0.63 -42.46
C ALA A 343 20.12 1.47 -43.72
N ASP A 344 19.09 2.32 -43.70
CA ASP A 344 18.64 3.13 -44.85
C ASP A 344 18.18 4.53 -44.40
N THR A 345 18.20 5.48 -45.33
CA THR A 345 17.55 6.78 -45.18
C THR A 345 16.13 6.67 -45.74
N VAL A 346 15.11 6.61 -44.87
CA VAL A 346 13.72 6.38 -45.28
C VAL A 346 12.75 7.07 -44.32
N GLN A 347 11.57 7.45 -44.83
CA GLN A 347 10.43 7.86 -44.04
C GLN A 347 9.42 6.70 -43.94
N GLY A 348 8.96 6.40 -42.73
CA GLY A 348 8.18 5.20 -42.44
C GLY A 348 7.68 5.19 -40.99
N GLY A 349 7.58 3.99 -40.41
CA GLY A 349 7.17 3.79 -39.03
C GLY A 349 5.69 3.40 -38.88
N GLY A 350 4.89 3.43 -39.96
CA GLY A 350 3.49 3.00 -39.95
C GLY A 350 2.47 4.14 -39.75
N ASN A 351 1.19 3.80 -39.77
CA ASN A 351 0.08 4.77 -39.82
C ASN A 351 -0.69 4.93 -38.49
N VAL A 352 -0.33 4.14 -37.48
CA VAL A 352 -1.00 4.09 -36.17
C VAL A 352 -0.04 4.44 -35.04
N VAL A 353 1.00 5.21 -35.36
CA VAL A 353 2.00 5.62 -34.38
C VAL A 353 1.38 6.66 -33.46
N ASN A 354 1.54 6.50 -32.15
CA ASN A 354 1.12 7.48 -31.15
C ASN A 354 2.34 8.01 -30.40
N THR A 355 2.29 9.27 -29.98
CA THR A 355 3.12 9.77 -28.88
C THR A 355 2.31 9.74 -27.59
N GLY A 356 2.91 9.22 -26.53
CA GLY A 356 2.35 9.22 -25.19
C GLY A 356 3.04 10.26 -24.32
N LYS A 357 2.25 11.16 -23.73
CA LYS A 357 2.70 12.06 -22.65
C LYS A 357 2.29 11.47 -21.31
N ILE A 358 3.19 11.49 -20.33
CA ILE A 358 2.91 11.06 -18.96
C ILE A 358 1.69 11.83 -18.43
N ALA A 359 0.71 11.10 -17.92
CA ALA A 359 -0.55 11.63 -17.40
C ALA A 359 -0.66 11.31 -15.90
N PRO A 360 -0.32 12.28 -15.01
CA PRO A 360 -0.25 12.02 -13.58
C PRO A 360 -1.58 11.62 -12.95
N PHE A 361 -1.53 10.64 -12.05
CA PHE A 361 -2.67 10.10 -11.32
C PHE A 361 -2.27 9.70 -9.90
N GLN A 362 -3.27 9.36 -9.09
CA GLN A 362 -3.09 8.79 -7.76
C GLN A 362 -3.87 7.50 -7.63
N LEU A 363 -3.20 6.44 -7.16
CA LEU A 363 -3.86 5.26 -6.63
C LEU A 363 -4.42 5.59 -5.25
N LEU A 364 -5.64 5.14 -4.97
CA LEU A 364 -6.37 5.44 -3.73
C LEU A 364 -6.47 4.21 -2.81
N PHE A 365 -5.37 3.47 -2.68
CA PHE A 365 -5.37 2.19 -1.95
C PHE A 365 -5.50 2.30 -0.43
N GLY A 366 -5.26 3.48 0.14
CA GLY A 366 -5.45 3.74 1.57
C GLY A 366 -6.85 4.26 1.92
N GLU A 367 -7.62 4.76 0.94
CA GLU A 367 -8.94 5.35 1.16
C GLU A 367 -10.09 4.35 0.97
N TYR A 368 -9.94 3.41 0.03
CA TYR A 368 -10.99 2.45 -0.31
C TYR A 368 -10.66 1.04 0.18
N SER A 369 -11.70 0.27 0.50
CA SER A 369 -11.59 -1.14 0.86
C SER A 369 -11.54 -2.05 -0.37
N ASN A 370 -11.24 -3.33 -0.14
CA ASN A 370 -11.24 -4.40 -1.16
C ASN A 370 -10.23 -4.19 -2.30
N THR A 371 -9.14 -3.49 -2.01
CA THR A 371 -8.14 -3.14 -3.03
C THR A 371 -7.20 -4.32 -3.30
N ILE A 372 -6.75 -4.43 -4.55
CA ILE A 372 -5.76 -5.45 -4.96
C ILE A 372 -4.35 -5.14 -4.43
N ALA A 373 -4.13 -3.96 -3.85
CA ALA A 373 -2.82 -3.39 -3.50
C ALA A 373 -1.87 -4.41 -2.86
N GLN A 374 -2.35 -5.13 -1.85
CA GLN A 374 -1.54 -6.11 -1.11
C GLN A 374 -1.10 -7.31 -1.94
N ASN A 375 -1.90 -7.74 -2.93
CA ASN A 375 -1.55 -8.85 -3.82
C ASN A 375 -0.44 -8.45 -4.81
N ILE A 376 -0.42 -7.20 -5.24
CA ILE A 376 0.56 -6.65 -6.19
C ILE A 376 1.71 -5.88 -5.51
N GLY A 377 1.88 -6.10 -4.21
CA GLY A 377 3.03 -5.57 -3.46
C GLY A 377 2.90 -4.12 -2.97
N TYR A 378 1.85 -3.39 -3.34
CA TYR A 378 1.64 -2.01 -2.88
C TYR A 378 1.27 -1.95 -1.39
N PRO A 379 1.69 -0.89 -0.69
CA PRO A 379 1.17 -0.60 0.65
C PRO A 379 -0.31 -0.18 0.57
N LEU A 380 -1.03 -0.31 1.69
CA LEU A 380 -2.40 0.20 1.85
C LEU A 380 -2.37 1.72 2.11
N GLU A 381 -1.79 2.45 1.16
CA GLU A 381 -1.61 3.89 1.21
C GLU A 381 -2.02 4.49 -0.14
N ASN A 382 -2.51 5.72 -0.13
CA ASN A 382 -2.70 6.46 -1.36
C ASN A 382 -1.35 6.81 -1.97
N SER A 383 -1.29 6.96 -3.30
CA SER A 383 -0.13 7.59 -3.95
C SER A 383 0.19 8.91 -3.27
N SER A 384 1.43 9.02 -2.81
CA SER A 384 1.90 10.06 -1.92
C SER A 384 3.26 10.58 -2.38
N GLU A 385 3.55 11.83 -2.10
CA GLU A 385 4.87 12.42 -2.36
C GLU A 385 5.65 12.60 -1.06
N LYS A 386 6.98 12.54 -1.16
CA LYS A 386 7.85 12.68 0.00
C LYS A 386 7.92 14.15 0.42
N ILE A 387 7.86 14.39 1.73
CA ILE A 387 8.16 15.71 2.29
C ILE A 387 9.67 15.91 2.20
N GLN A 388 10.10 16.83 1.33
CA GLN A 388 11.50 16.98 0.93
C GLN A 388 11.93 18.45 0.89
N THR A 389 13.23 18.66 1.04
CA THR A 389 13.90 19.95 0.86
C THR A 389 14.55 19.99 -0.52
N TYR A 390 14.31 21.05 -1.27
CA TYR A 390 14.90 21.23 -2.60
C TYR A 390 16.23 21.98 -2.55
N ILE A 391 17.18 21.47 -3.31
CA ILE A 391 18.51 22.06 -3.46
C ILE A 391 18.41 23.25 -4.43
N LYS A 392 19.07 24.35 -4.05
CA LYS A 392 19.16 25.58 -4.81
C LYS A 392 20.48 25.69 -5.57
N SER A 393 21.59 25.41 -4.89
CA SER A 393 22.91 25.34 -5.51
C SER A 393 23.81 24.31 -4.84
N ILE A 394 24.77 23.83 -5.61
CA ILE A 394 25.86 22.98 -5.14
C ILE A 394 27.15 23.58 -5.66
N GLU A 395 28.07 23.88 -4.74
CA GLU A 395 29.34 24.57 -5.01
C GLU A 395 30.48 23.84 -4.29
N ASN A 396 31.68 23.85 -4.87
CA ASN A 396 32.88 23.35 -4.18
C ASN A 396 33.20 24.21 -2.95
N LEU A 397 33.40 23.58 -1.79
CA LEU A 397 33.80 24.24 -0.56
C LEU A 397 35.27 23.92 -0.26
N TYR A 398 36.14 24.92 -0.39
CA TYR A 398 37.54 24.81 0.03
C TYR A 398 37.67 25.12 1.53
N GLN A 399 38.48 24.32 2.23
CA GLN A 399 38.66 24.45 3.67
C GLN A 399 40.14 24.34 4.05
N VAL A 400 40.52 25.09 5.09
CA VAL A 400 41.80 24.91 5.79
C VAL A 400 41.56 24.50 7.24
N LYS A 401 42.42 23.63 7.75
CA LYS A 401 42.49 23.27 9.16
C LYS A 401 43.49 24.19 9.85
N ILE A 402 43.04 24.89 10.89
CA ILE A 402 43.87 25.73 11.75
C ILE A 402 44.07 25.01 13.06
N THR A 403 45.32 24.78 13.44
CA THR A 403 45.71 24.21 14.73
C THR A 403 46.28 25.32 15.61
N PHE A 404 45.85 25.41 16.85
CA PHE A 404 46.26 26.43 17.82
C PHE A 404 47.35 25.91 18.77
N THR A 405 48.11 26.83 19.33
CA THR A 405 49.14 26.52 20.33
C THR A 405 48.56 26.05 21.66
N THR A 406 47.33 26.46 21.98
CA THR A 406 46.59 26.09 23.19
C THR A 406 45.20 25.54 22.85
N PRO A 407 44.60 24.70 23.72
CA PRO A 407 43.22 24.26 23.53
C PRO A 407 42.22 25.44 23.53
N HIS A 408 41.19 25.35 22.70
CA HIS A 408 40.08 26.29 22.63
C HIS A 408 38.82 25.76 23.34
N ASN A 409 37.86 26.64 23.58
CA ASN A 409 36.53 26.28 24.13
C ASN A 409 35.43 26.23 23.06
N LEU A 410 35.79 26.23 21.78
CA LEU A 410 34.83 26.10 20.67
C LEU A 410 34.28 24.67 20.61
N THR A 411 33.00 24.55 20.24
CA THR A 411 32.29 23.28 20.09
C THR A 411 31.61 23.21 18.71
N VAL A 412 30.98 22.08 18.38
CA VAL A 412 30.22 21.92 17.12
C VAL A 412 29.10 22.96 16.94
N SER A 413 28.63 23.60 18.02
CA SER A 413 27.66 24.71 17.92
C SER A 413 28.26 25.98 17.30
N ASN A 414 29.58 26.07 17.19
CA ASN A 414 30.28 27.20 16.55
C ASN A 414 30.44 27.01 15.04
N ILE A 415 30.10 25.85 14.46
CA ILE A 415 30.04 25.68 13.00
C ILE A 415 28.99 26.65 12.45
N GLY A 416 29.33 27.36 11.36
CA GLY A 416 28.54 28.45 10.80
C GLY A 416 28.84 29.83 11.41
N SER A 417 29.59 29.90 12.53
CA SER A 417 29.96 31.18 13.14
C SER A 417 31.07 31.87 12.35
N VAL A 418 31.05 33.20 12.38
CA VAL A 418 32.08 34.04 11.76
C VAL A 418 33.31 34.15 12.66
N CYS A 419 34.50 34.08 12.07
CA CYS A 419 35.78 34.35 12.71
C CYS A 419 36.62 35.34 11.89
N THR A 420 37.57 36.01 12.52
CA THR A 420 38.54 36.89 11.84
C THR A 420 39.93 36.29 11.94
N VAL A 421 40.58 36.11 10.80
CA VAL A 421 41.94 35.60 10.68
C VAL A 421 42.88 36.74 10.32
N ALA A 422 44.06 36.83 10.92
CA ALA A 422 45.00 37.91 10.63
C ALA A 422 46.45 37.44 10.68
N SER A 423 47.29 38.07 9.84
CA SER A 423 48.75 37.92 9.85
C SER A 423 49.24 36.50 9.60
N THR A 424 48.52 35.74 8.76
CA THR A 424 48.84 34.33 8.49
C THR A 424 49.95 34.12 7.47
N GLY A 425 50.17 35.07 6.54
CA GLY A 425 51.20 34.94 5.51
C GLY A 425 50.95 33.81 4.48
N THR A 426 49.73 33.28 4.39
CA THR A 426 49.38 32.22 3.42
C THR A 426 49.34 32.74 1.98
N ILE A 427 49.50 31.84 1.00
CA ILE A 427 49.35 32.14 -0.43
C ILE A 427 48.37 31.13 -1.05
N PRO A 428 47.17 31.55 -1.51
CA PRO A 428 46.57 32.88 -1.34
C PRO A 428 46.31 33.23 0.13
N SER A 429 46.17 34.53 0.43
CA SER A 429 45.92 35.00 1.79
C SER A 429 44.55 34.55 2.29
N ILE A 430 44.51 33.96 3.49
CA ILE A 430 43.26 33.59 4.15
C ILE A 430 42.82 34.65 5.18
N ASP A 431 43.58 35.73 5.35
CA ASP A 431 43.27 36.80 6.30
C ASP A 431 41.89 37.44 6.02
N GLY A 432 41.32 38.05 7.04
CA GLY A 432 39.99 38.66 7.02
C GLY A 432 38.91 37.76 7.61
N THR A 433 37.66 38.08 7.28
CA THR A 433 36.48 37.38 7.79
C THR A 433 36.31 36.03 7.11
N LYS A 434 36.08 34.98 7.90
CA LYS A 434 35.90 33.59 7.46
C LYS A 434 34.79 32.91 8.27
N VAL A 435 34.29 31.77 7.82
CA VAL A 435 33.25 30.99 8.51
C VAL A 435 33.86 29.69 9.04
N ILE A 436 33.54 29.33 10.28
CA ILE A 436 33.95 28.05 10.87
C ILE A 436 33.13 26.93 10.22
N THR A 437 33.80 25.97 9.60
CA THR A 437 33.17 24.83 8.90
C THR A 437 33.26 23.54 9.69
N GLY A 438 34.13 23.47 10.71
CA GLY A 438 34.29 22.28 11.53
C GLY A 438 35.10 22.53 12.81
N VAL A 439 34.90 21.67 13.82
CA VAL A 439 35.65 21.69 15.09
C VAL A 439 36.18 20.27 15.39
N PRO A 440 37.21 19.80 14.64
CA PRO A 440 37.65 18.40 14.71
C PRO A 440 38.35 17.99 16.01
N THR A 441 39.03 18.91 16.71
CA THR A 441 39.69 18.61 18.00
C THR A 441 39.60 19.80 18.94
N THR A 442 40.01 19.65 20.21
CA THR A 442 40.11 20.77 21.17
C THR A 442 41.16 21.80 20.81
N ASN A 443 42.05 21.51 19.85
CA ASN A 443 43.15 22.37 19.46
C ASN A 443 43.07 22.79 17.99
N SER A 444 41.99 22.44 17.28
CA SER A 444 41.92 22.75 15.85
C SER A 444 40.50 22.94 15.36
N ILE A 445 40.33 23.92 14.49
CA ILE A 445 39.10 24.18 13.73
C ILE A 445 39.34 24.07 12.23
N GLN A 446 38.25 23.99 11.47
CA GLN A 446 38.25 24.17 10.02
C GLN A 446 37.50 25.44 9.68
N ILE A 447 37.96 26.15 8.65
CA ILE A 447 37.31 27.35 8.13
C ILE A 447 37.15 27.27 6.61
N SER A 448 36.12 27.94 6.09
CA SER A 448 35.90 28.11 4.66
C SER A 448 36.94 29.07 4.06
N VAL A 449 37.47 28.77 2.88
CA VAL A 449 38.36 29.65 2.11
C VAL A 449 37.93 29.66 0.65
N ASP A 450 38.39 30.65 -0.13
CA ASP A 450 38.00 30.77 -1.54
C ASP A 450 38.72 29.74 -2.44
N GLN A 451 39.89 29.27 -2.01
CA GLN A 451 40.75 28.35 -2.75
C GLN A 451 41.79 27.74 -1.80
N ALA A 452 42.35 26.60 -2.18
CA ALA A 452 43.38 25.91 -1.40
C ALA A 452 44.66 26.75 -1.26
N ILE A 453 45.32 26.67 -0.09
CA ILE A 453 46.63 27.28 0.14
C ILE A 453 47.73 26.48 -0.58
N SER A 454 48.75 27.17 -1.10
CA SER A 454 49.84 26.54 -1.85
C SER A 454 50.75 25.67 -0.97
N ILE A 455 50.94 26.06 0.30
CA ILE A 455 51.82 25.38 1.25
C ILE A 455 51.30 25.60 2.68
N SER A 456 51.55 24.63 3.56
CA SER A 456 51.30 24.75 4.99
C SER A 456 52.12 25.89 5.62
N VAL A 457 51.52 26.57 6.60
CA VAL A 457 52.18 27.64 7.36
C VAL A 457 52.25 27.26 8.83
N PHE A 458 53.35 27.62 9.50
CA PHE A 458 53.61 27.28 10.91
C PHE A 458 53.95 28.52 11.73
N ASN A 459 53.45 28.55 12.97
CA ASN A 459 53.73 29.59 13.98
C ASN A 459 53.52 31.03 13.49
N GLN A 460 52.51 31.26 12.66
CA GLN A 460 52.16 32.59 12.14
C GLN A 460 50.65 32.79 12.15
N GLY A 461 50.26 34.00 12.52
CA GLY A 461 48.88 34.47 12.50
C GLY A 461 48.10 34.22 13.78
N GLU A 462 46.96 34.89 13.84
CA GLU A 462 46.01 34.84 14.93
C GLU A 462 44.60 34.66 14.38
N LEU A 463 43.73 34.03 15.17
CA LEU A 463 42.32 33.86 14.84
C LEU A 463 41.47 34.33 16.02
N THR A 464 40.51 35.21 15.74
CA THR A 464 39.57 35.74 16.74
C THR A 464 38.16 35.20 16.49
N VAL A 465 37.56 34.58 17.51
CA VAL A 465 36.15 34.14 17.53
C VAL A 465 35.51 34.64 18.82
N ASN A 466 34.30 35.22 18.74
CA ASN A 466 33.56 35.70 19.91
C ASN A 466 34.39 36.61 20.85
N GLY A 467 35.30 37.42 20.28
CA GLY A 467 36.18 38.32 21.03
C GLY A 467 37.39 37.65 21.71
N VAL A 468 37.59 36.34 21.55
CA VAL A 468 38.75 35.60 22.05
C VAL A 468 39.73 35.34 20.91
N THR A 469 40.99 35.74 21.11
CA THR A 469 42.08 35.56 20.13
C THR A 469 42.92 34.32 20.49
N TYR A 470 43.17 33.48 19.49
CA TYR A 470 43.98 32.29 19.58
C TYR A 470 45.20 32.42 18.66
N THR A 471 46.38 32.07 19.18
CA THR A 471 47.62 32.02 18.38
C THR A 471 47.67 30.75 17.55
N ILE A 472 48.00 30.88 16.26
CA ILE A 472 48.03 29.77 15.31
C ILE A 472 49.37 29.04 15.38
N LEU A 473 49.32 27.72 15.57
CA LEU A 473 50.46 26.81 15.47
C LEU A 473 50.68 26.36 14.02
N GLN A 474 49.61 26.00 13.31
CA GLN A 474 49.70 25.43 11.96
C GLN A 474 48.43 25.69 11.14
N ILE A 475 48.60 25.87 9.83
CA ILE A 475 47.53 25.97 8.84
C ILE A 475 47.80 24.96 7.73
N ASP A 476 46.86 24.06 7.46
CA ASP A 476 46.93 23.06 6.38
C ASP A 476 45.64 23.07 5.55
N ASN A 477 45.72 22.67 4.27
CA ASN A 477 44.50 22.32 3.52
C ASN A 477 43.82 21.10 4.15
N VAL A 478 42.49 21.12 4.19
CA VAL A 478 41.72 19.91 4.48
C VAL A 478 41.83 18.96 3.28
N LEU A 479 42.25 17.72 3.53
CA LEU A 479 42.50 16.73 2.46
C LEU A 479 41.22 16.15 1.84
N VAL A 480 40.11 16.18 2.58
CA VAL A 480 38.82 15.70 2.09
C VAL A 480 38.15 16.84 1.33
N GLN A 481 37.84 16.61 0.06
CA GLN A 481 37.08 17.56 -0.74
C GLN A 481 35.63 17.59 -0.24
N THR A 482 35.07 18.78 -0.20
CA THR A 482 33.70 19.00 0.25
C THR A 482 32.96 19.92 -0.68
N VAL A 483 31.64 19.77 -0.71
CA VAL A 483 30.72 20.69 -1.35
C VAL A 483 29.83 21.35 -0.30
N ILE A 484 29.39 22.56 -0.60
CA ILE A 484 28.30 23.22 0.11
C ILE A 484 27.02 23.04 -0.71
N VAL A 485 26.00 22.49 -0.06
CA VAL A 485 24.65 22.37 -0.60
C VAL A 485 23.80 23.46 0.02
N THR A 486 23.35 24.40 -0.80
CA THR A 486 22.43 25.47 -0.39
C THR A 486 21.01 25.09 -0.78
N THR A 487 20.05 25.24 0.11
CA THR A 487 18.63 24.92 -0.12
C THR A 487 17.78 26.16 -0.38
N PHE A 488 16.60 25.99 -1.00
CA PHE A 488 15.63 27.08 -1.20
C PHE A 488 14.95 27.52 0.10
N THR A 489 14.87 26.61 1.06
CA THR A 489 14.09 26.74 2.30
C THR A 489 14.84 26.13 3.45
N LYS A 490 14.36 26.35 4.67
CA LYS A 490 15.02 25.86 5.86
C LYS A 490 15.01 24.33 5.92
N HIS A 491 16.18 23.75 6.16
CA HIS A 491 16.32 22.34 6.47
C HIS A 491 16.30 22.13 8.01
N ASN A 492 15.86 20.96 8.45
CA ASN A 492 15.76 20.63 9.88
C ASN A 492 16.98 19.86 10.43
N TYR A 493 18.10 19.83 9.70
CA TYR A 493 19.36 19.21 10.17
C TYR A 493 20.09 20.12 11.17
N THR A 494 20.83 19.52 12.11
CA THR A 494 21.59 20.26 13.13
C THR A 494 22.98 19.66 13.34
N ASN A 495 23.92 20.47 13.83
CA ASN A 495 25.29 20.04 14.16
C ASN A 495 25.39 19.07 15.34
N SER A 496 24.28 18.73 16.00
CA SER A 496 24.29 17.76 17.10
C SER A 496 24.49 16.30 16.63
N ILE A 497 24.41 16.03 15.31
CA ILE A 497 24.42 14.67 14.73
C ILE A 497 25.30 14.60 13.44
N ILE A 498 26.59 14.92 13.53
CA ILE A 498 27.59 14.93 12.42
C ILE A 498 27.98 13.50 11.94
N THR A 499 27.01 12.58 11.93
CA THR A 499 27.13 11.23 11.36
C THR A 499 25.86 10.81 10.61
N THR A 500 24.91 11.74 10.47
CA THR A 500 23.63 11.49 9.80
C THR A 500 23.86 11.20 8.32
N GLN A 501 23.33 10.09 7.83
CA GLN A 501 23.24 9.82 6.40
C GLN A 501 22.07 10.61 5.81
N VAL A 502 22.34 11.33 4.73
CA VAL A 502 21.38 12.09 3.95
C VAL A 502 21.47 11.59 2.52
N ASN A 503 20.36 11.06 2.02
CA ASN A 503 20.25 10.67 0.63
C ASN A 503 19.98 11.92 -0.22
N LEU A 504 20.94 12.29 -1.07
CA LEU A 504 20.76 13.30 -2.11
C LEU A 504 20.22 12.59 -3.36
N ALA A 505 19.25 13.19 -4.04
CA ALA A 505 18.65 12.59 -5.23
C ALA A 505 18.35 13.64 -6.31
N GLY A 506 18.54 13.27 -7.57
CA GLY A 506 18.24 14.11 -8.73
C GLY A 506 19.20 15.29 -8.90
N THR A 507 20.43 15.18 -8.40
CA THR A 507 21.46 16.20 -8.55
C THR A 507 21.99 16.25 -9.99
N ASN A 508 22.09 17.44 -10.56
CA ASN A 508 22.58 17.66 -11.93
C ASN A 508 24.10 17.91 -12.00
N THR A 509 24.86 17.40 -11.02
CA THR A 509 26.31 17.61 -10.91
C THR A 509 27.11 16.58 -11.71
N ILE A 510 28.35 16.92 -12.04
CA ILE A 510 29.32 15.99 -12.63
C ILE A 510 30.59 15.98 -11.75
N PRO A 511 30.95 14.83 -11.13
CA PRO A 511 30.13 13.62 -10.99
C PRO A 511 28.83 13.86 -10.22
N SER A 512 27.85 12.96 -10.38
CA SER A 512 26.60 13.03 -9.60
C SER A 512 26.91 12.83 -8.11
N LEU A 513 26.21 13.58 -7.26
CA LEU A 513 26.26 13.45 -5.81
C LEU A 513 25.12 12.61 -5.26
N ASP A 514 24.32 11.98 -6.14
CA ASP A 514 23.18 11.17 -5.74
C ASP A 514 23.61 9.97 -4.88
N GLY A 515 22.74 9.59 -3.94
CA GLY A 515 22.97 8.51 -2.99
C GLY A 515 23.18 8.99 -1.55
N ASP A 516 23.56 8.05 -0.69
CA ASP A 516 23.73 8.29 0.74
C ASP A 516 25.04 9.01 1.04
N ASN A 517 24.93 10.24 1.53
CA ASN A 517 26.05 11.10 1.89
C ASN A 517 26.07 11.33 3.41
N VAL A 518 27.26 11.33 4.00
CA VAL A 518 27.42 11.66 5.43
C VAL A 518 27.49 13.16 5.59
N LEU A 519 26.63 13.72 6.46
CA LEU A 519 26.64 15.14 6.77
C LEU A 519 27.90 15.53 7.55
N PHE A 520 28.71 16.44 7.00
CA PHE A 520 29.95 16.92 7.61
C PHE A 520 29.75 18.18 8.47
N GLY A 521 28.71 18.96 8.20
CA GLY A 521 28.40 20.16 8.99
C GLY A 521 27.16 20.90 8.49
N VAL A 522 26.60 21.70 9.37
CA VAL A 522 25.47 22.60 9.11
C VAL A 522 25.92 24.03 9.34
N LEU A 523 26.03 24.82 8.27
CA LEU A 523 26.53 26.20 8.34
C LEU A 523 25.43 27.20 8.70
N SER A 524 24.21 26.94 8.24
CA SER A 524 23.03 27.76 8.54
C SER A 524 21.80 26.86 8.47
N ASP A 525 20.59 27.42 8.61
CA ASP A 525 19.35 26.69 8.36
C ASP A 525 19.11 26.39 6.87
N THR A 526 19.98 26.85 5.95
CA THR A 526 19.85 26.63 4.51
C THR A 526 21.12 26.09 3.85
N GLN A 527 22.17 25.78 4.62
CA GLN A 527 23.48 25.40 4.09
C GLN A 527 24.08 24.20 4.82
N LEU A 528 24.34 23.14 4.08
CA LEU A 528 24.89 21.86 4.54
C LEU A 528 26.22 21.58 3.85
N ILE A 529 27.12 20.89 4.55
CA ILE A 529 28.41 20.44 4.01
C ILE A 529 28.36 18.92 3.81
N PHE A 530 28.73 18.49 2.60
CA PHE A 530 28.87 17.08 2.24
C PHE A 530 30.27 16.80 1.68
N PRO A 531 30.79 15.58 1.82
CA PRO A 531 32.00 15.17 1.08
C PRO A 531 31.72 15.12 -0.42
N GLY A 532 32.70 15.51 -1.23
CA GLY A 532 32.58 15.47 -2.69
C GLY A 532 33.32 16.60 -3.39
N TYR A 533 33.36 16.53 -4.71
CA TYR A 533 33.90 17.56 -5.59
C TYR A 533 33.12 17.55 -6.90
N ILE A 534 32.86 18.73 -7.44
CA ILE A 534 32.15 18.91 -8.71
C ILE A 534 33.03 19.64 -9.73
N LEU A 535 32.87 19.30 -11.02
CA LEU A 535 33.60 19.93 -12.12
C LEU A 535 32.94 21.24 -12.60
N SER A 536 31.66 21.41 -12.32
CA SER A 536 30.88 22.58 -12.67
C SER A 536 29.87 22.85 -11.58
N ASP A 537 29.87 24.09 -11.07
CA ASP A 537 28.84 24.54 -10.13
C ASP A 537 27.48 24.53 -10.81
N VAL A 538 26.44 24.26 -10.01
CA VAL A 538 25.06 24.25 -10.48
C VAL A 538 24.21 25.14 -9.58
N SER A 539 23.32 25.92 -10.18
CA SER A 539 22.51 26.90 -9.48
C SER A 539 21.20 27.14 -10.21
N SER A 540 20.11 27.14 -9.44
CA SER A 540 18.76 27.34 -9.96
C SER A 540 17.99 28.39 -9.17
N SER A 541 17.02 29.01 -9.83
CA SER A 541 15.99 29.84 -9.22
C SER A 541 14.70 29.07 -8.89
N TYR A 542 14.56 27.81 -9.31
CA TYR A 542 13.38 26.97 -9.11
C TYR A 542 13.66 25.68 -8.33
N PRO A 543 12.74 25.27 -7.43
CA PRO A 543 12.88 24.15 -6.49
C PRO A 543 12.71 22.76 -7.12
N SER A 544 13.18 22.51 -8.34
CA SER A 544 13.19 21.14 -8.90
C SER A 544 14.35 20.88 -9.86
N ASN A 545 15.26 21.84 -9.97
CA ASN A 545 16.32 21.83 -10.98
C ASN A 545 17.66 21.30 -10.46
N GLU A 546 17.89 21.17 -9.15
CA GLU A 546 19.21 20.79 -8.61
C GLU A 546 19.18 19.62 -7.63
N GLY A 547 18.09 18.85 -7.66
CA GLY A 547 17.87 17.72 -6.77
C GLY A 547 17.22 18.11 -5.44
N TYR A 548 17.10 17.10 -4.58
CA TYR A 548 16.41 17.21 -3.30
C TYR A 548 16.97 16.20 -2.30
N PHE A 549 16.57 16.36 -1.05
CA PHE A 549 16.76 15.37 0.01
C PHE A 549 15.58 15.40 0.98
N ALA A 550 15.45 14.37 1.81
CA ALA A 550 14.36 14.28 2.77
C ALA A 550 14.35 15.44 3.79
N GLN A 551 13.17 16.02 4.06
CA GLN A 551 13.03 16.94 5.19
C GLN A 551 13.20 16.14 6.49
N ASN A 552 14.26 16.45 7.25
CA ASN A 552 14.53 15.80 8.53
C ASN A 552 13.41 16.13 9.53
N LYS A 553 12.80 15.11 10.16
CA LYS A 553 11.84 15.31 11.25
C LYS A 553 10.81 16.44 11.00
N PRO A 554 9.92 16.29 10.00
CA PRO A 554 9.08 17.38 9.52
C PRO A 554 7.89 17.72 10.43
N LEU A 555 7.60 16.93 11.46
CA LEU A 555 6.43 17.13 12.34
C LEU A 555 6.86 17.76 13.66
N THR A 556 6.21 18.85 14.07
CA THR A 556 6.43 19.48 15.38
C THR A 556 5.15 19.47 16.21
N THR A 557 5.20 18.89 17.40
CA THR A 557 4.08 18.80 18.34
C THR A 557 4.08 19.92 19.38
N TYR A 558 2.94 20.16 20.02
CA TYR A 558 2.78 21.22 21.00
C TYR A 558 2.13 20.75 22.31
N THR A 559 2.70 21.22 23.42
CA THR A 559 2.06 21.18 24.75
C THR A 559 1.99 22.60 25.31
N VAL A 560 1.00 22.88 26.15
CA VAL A 560 0.80 24.22 26.72
C VAL A 560 0.87 24.14 28.25
N PRO A 561 1.87 24.74 28.91
CA PRO A 561 1.96 24.71 30.37
C PRO A 561 0.83 25.49 31.05
N ILE A 562 0.32 24.95 32.16
CA ILE A 562 -0.77 25.54 32.95
C ILE A 562 -0.19 26.35 34.10
N SER A 563 -0.67 27.59 34.28
CA SER A 563 -0.28 28.48 35.38
C SER A 563 -1.29 28.51 36.52
N SER A 564 -2.59 28.41 36.24
CA SER A 564 -3.63 28.30 37.27
C SER A 564 -4.92 27.66 36.75
N ILE A 565 -5.73 27.12 37.67
CA ILE A 565 -7.05 26.55 37.41
C ILE A 565 -8.05 27.17 38.38
N SER A 566 -9.22 27.58 37.88
CA SER A 566 -10.33 28.05 38.71
C SER A 566 -11.63 27.35 38.34
N ILE A 567 -12.41 26.97 39.35
CA ILE A 567 -13.64 26.20 39.21
C ILE A 567 -14.83 27.10 39.53
N SER A 568 -15.79 27.18 38.61
CA SER A 568 -17.06 27.90 38.78
C SER A 568 -18.22 27.04 38.30
N GLY A 569 -18.79 26.24 39.22
CA GLY A 569 -19.83 25.27 38.89
C GLY A 569 -19.31 24.19 37.94
N ALA A 570 -19.92 24.08 36.75
CA ALA A 570 -19.48 23.15 35.71
C ALA A 570 -18.39 23.72 34.78
N LEU A 571 -18.05 25.00 34.92
CA LEU A 571 -17.04 25.65 34.11
C LEU A 571 -15.71 25.65 34.85
N VAL A 572 -14.67 25.14 34.20
CA VAL A 572 -13.29 25.18 34.70
C VAL A 572 -12.48 26.08 33.78
N THR A 573 -11.94 27.15 34.34
CA THR A 573 -11.08 28.10 33.61
C THR A 573 -9.63 27.73 33.86
N ILE A 574 -8.88 27.52 32.79
CA ILE A 574 -7.45 27.16 32.81
C ILE A 574 -6.66 28.32 32.21
N VAL A 575 -5.73 28.87 32.98
CA VAL A 575 -4.80 29.90 32.53
C VAL A 575 -3.48 29.23 32.17
N CYS A 576 -2.94 29.59 31.02
CA CYS A 576 -1.70 29.08 30.47
C CYS A 576 -0.56 30.09 30.66
N THR A 577 0.69 29.63 30.66
CA THR A 577 1.86 30.51 30.75
C THR A 577 2.19 31.23 29.43
N GLN A 578 1.68 30.72 28.32
CA GLN A 578 1.96 31.17 26.96
C GLN A 578 0.72 31.05 26.06
N PRO A 579 0.69 31.73 24.90
CA PRO A 579 -0.38 31.55 23.93
C PRO A 579 -0.58 30.08 23.54
N HIS A 580 -1.83 29.60 23.60
CA HIS A 580 -2.13 28.17 23.45
C HIS A 580 -2.51 27.73 22.04
N ASN A 581 -2.95 28.66 21.17
CA ASN A 581 -3.44 28.42 19.79
C ASN A 581 -4.60 27.40 19.64
N LEU A 582 -5.09 26.81 20.73
CA LEU A 582 -6.34 26.05 20.79
C LEU A 582 -7.56 26.87 20.34
N GLN A 583 -8.50 26.20 19.71
CA GLN A 583 -9.79 26.70 19.24
C GLN A 583 -10.93 25.98 19.98
N VAL A 584 -12.13 26.57 19.94
CA VAL A 584 -13.33 25.93 20.51
C VAL A 584 -13.55 24.57 19.86
N SER A 585 -13.89 23.57 20.68
CA SER A 585 -14.09 22.15 20.31
C SER A 585 -12.83 21.30 20.10
N ASP A 586 -11.63 21.89 20.16
CA ASP A 586 -10.38 21.13 20.16
C ASP A 586 -10.37 20.10 21.30
N VAL A 587 -10.03 18.85 20.99
CA VAL A 587 -9.85 17.79 22.00
C VAL A 587 -8.49 17.97 22.66
N ILE A 588 -8.47 18.06 23.98
CA ILE A 588 -7.26 18.28 24.77
C ILE A 588 -7.10 17.21 25.84
N TYR A 589 -5.85 17.02 26.26
CA TYR A 589 -5.49 16.11 27.35
C TYR A 589 -4.89 16.91 28.50
N LEU A 590 -5.39 16.74 29.72
CA LEU A 590 -4.85 17.40 30.91
C LEU A 590 -3.82 16.50 31.58
N ASN A 591 -2.55 16.90 31.53
CA ASN A 591 -1.43 16.14 32.07
C ASN A 591 -0.98 16.68 33.41
N ASN A 592 -0.76 15.78 34.36
CA ASN A 592 -0.43 16.10 35.75
C ASN A 592 -1.47 17.04 36.40
N VAL A 593 -2.75 16.86 36.06
CA VAL A 593 -3.88 17.60 36.65
C VAL A 593 -4.83 16.58 37.29
N ASN A 594 -4.73 16.40 38.60
CA ASN A 594 -5.58 15.47 39.36
C ASN A 594 -6.84 16.20 39.84
N THR A 595 -7.96 16.03 39.14
CA THR A 595 -9.26 16.59 39.52
C THR A 595 -10.14 15.55 40.20
N VAL A 596 -11.19 16.01 40.90
CA VAL A 596 -12.25 15.16 41.46
C VAL A 596 -13.60 15.61 40.89
N PRO A 597 -14.32 14.76 40.13
CA PRO A 597 -13.85 13.52 39.47
C PRO A 597 -12.69 13.79 38.50
N LEU A 598 -11.94 12.73 38.16
CA LEU A 598 -10.77 12.82 37.28
C LEU A 598 -11.20 13.18 35.85
N VAL A 599 -10.57 14.23 35.29
CA VAL A 599 -10.74 14.68 33.91
C VAL A 599 -9.40 14.57 33.20
N THR A 600 -9.24 13.53 32.39
CA THR A 600 -8.03 13.31 31.58
C THR A 600 -8.17 13.90 30.18
N THR A 601 -9.29 13.67 29.51
CA THR A 601 -9.57 14.15 28.15
C THR A 601 -10.87 14.93 28.11
N THR A 602 -10.86 16.10 27.47
CA THR A 602 -12.02 16.98 27.37
C THR A 602 -11.93 17.86 26.12
N ARG A 603 -12.93 18.71 25.90
CA ARG A 603 -12.97 19.68 24.80
C ARG A 603 -12.88 21.11 25.30
N VAL A 604 -12.21 21.95 24.54
CA VAL A 604 -12.22 23.41 24.76
C VAL A 604 -13.64 23.92 24.55
N PHE A 605 -14.23 24.50 25.60
CA PHE A 605 -15.58 25.07 25.57
C PHE A 605 -15.56 26.52 25.11
N LEU A 606 -14.62 27.33 25.63
CA LEU A 606 -14.43 28.73 25.24
C LEU A 606 -12.93 29.09 25.23
N VAL A 607 -12.58 30.09 24.42
CA VAL A 607 -11.25 30.71 24.39
C VAL A 607 -11.40 32.22 24.68
N PRO A 608 -11.41 32.65 25.96
CA PRO A 608 -11.54 34.07 26.30
C PRO A 608 -10.36 34.94 25.88
N SER A 609 -9.15 34.40 25.84
CA SER A 609 -7.93 35.09 25.41
C SER A 609 -6.90 34.08 24.90
N PRO A 610 -5.79 34.50 24.24
CA PRO A 610 -4.76 33.57 23.78
C PRO A 610 -4.12 32.71 24.87
N THR A 611 -4.24 33.09 26.15
CA THR A 611 -3.64 32.39 27.30
C THR A 611 -4.69 31.76 28.22
N VAL A 612 -5.98 31.82 27.88
CA VAL A 612 -7.05 31.34 28.76
C VAL A 612 -8.00 30.47 27.95
N ILE A 613 -8.29 29.28 28.46
CA ILE A 613 -9.37 28.42 27.96
C ILE A 613 -10.36 28.13 29.08
N VAL A 614 -11.58 27.78 28.68
CA VAL A 614 -12.60 27.23 29.58
C VAL A 614 -12.98 25.86 29.06
N ILE A 615 -13.12 24.90 29.96
CA ILE A 615 -13.71 23.57 29.69
C ILE A 615 -15.03 23.45 30.45
N ASN A 616 -15.97 22.69 29.90
CA ASN A 616 -17.21 22.36 30.57
C ASN A 616 -17.09 20.96 31.18
N SER A 617 -16.71 20.89 32.45
CA SER A 617 -16.48 19.65 33.17
C SER A 617 -16.82 19.84 34.64
N THR A 618 -17.70 18.98 35.17
CA THR A 618 -18.11 19.04 36.58
C THR A 618 -16.97 18.55 37.46
N VAL A 619 -16.24 19.49 38.08
CA VAL A 619 -15.12 19.23 38.98
C VAL A 619 -15.38 19.93 40.32
N THR A 620 -15.14 19.26 41.43
CA THR A 620 -15.28 19.83 42.79
C THR A 620 -13.96 20.34 43.37
N SER A 621 -12.83 19.73 43.01
CA SER A 621 -11.50 20.10 43.49
C SER A 621 -10.41 19.61 42.55
N TYR A 622 -9.21 20.17 42.69
CA TYR A 622 -8.00 19.72 41.99
C TYR A 622 -6.78 19.78 42.92
N ASP A 623 -5.74 19.01 42.60
CA ASP A 623 -4.45 19.06 43.28
C ASP A 623 -3.57 20.22 42.73
N GLU A 624 -3.35 21.24 43.56
CA GLU A 624 -2.57 22.43 43.21
C GLU A 624 -1.06 22.17 43.11
N GLN A 625 -0.55 21.06 43.66
CA GLN A 625 0.89 20.82 43.76
C GLN A 625 1.56 20.70 42.39
N SER A 626 0.91 20.07 41.41
CA SER A 626 1.48 19.91 40.06
C SER A 626 1.45 21.21 39.25
N VAL A 627 0.44 22.07 39.48
CA VAL A 627 0.33 23.39 38.85
C VAL A 627 1.37 24.35 39.42
N SER A 628 1.46 24.44 40.75
CA SER A 628 2.42 25.32 41.44
C SER A 628 3.88 24.96 41.18
N ASN A 629 4.19 23.68 40.96
CA ASN A 629 5.53 23.21 40.56
C ASN A 629 5.81 23.33 39.05
N GLY A 630 4.88 23.87 38.26
CA GLY A 630 5.05 24.04 36.81
C GLY A 630 5.08 22.73 36.01
N LYS A 631 4.54 21.64 36.55
CA LYS A 631 4.50 20.31 35.92
C LYS A 631 3.20 20.02 35.18
N ALA A 632 2.13 20.77 35.47
CA ALA A 632 0.84 20.63 34.81
C ALA A 632 0.85 21.28 33.43
N PHE A 633 0.32 20.58 32.42
CA PHE A 633 0.24 21.09 31.06
C PHE A 633 -0.95 20.48 30.29
N ILE A 634 -1.33 21.15 29.22
CA ILE A 634 -2.30 20.68 28.24
C ILE A 634 -1.55 20.00 27.11
N GLY A 635 -1.82 18.72 26.90
CA GLY A 635 -1.48 18.02 25.67
C GLY A 635 -2.43 18.42 24.55
N THR A 636 -1.89 18.81 23.40
CA THR A 636 -2.69 19.30 22.27
C THR A 636 -2.60 18.34 21.08
N GLY A 637 -3.65 18.27 20.27
CA GLY A 637 -3.61 17.62 18.97
C GLY A 637 -2.96 18.47 17.88
N LEU A 638 -2.53 19.69 18.19
CA LEU A 638 -1.95 20.60 17.21
C LEU A 638 -0.58 20.07 16.75
N VAL A 639 -0.40 19.97 15.45
CA VAL A 639 0.85 19.56 14.82
C VAL A 639 1.18 20.53 13.70
N THR A 640 2.42 21.01 13.68
CA THR A 640 2.99 21.77 12.55
C THR A 640 3.74 20.82 11.64
N VAL A 641 3.49 20.93 10.34
CA VAL A 641 4.20 20.22 9.29
C VAL A 641 5.13 21.21 8.60
N THR A 642 6.43 20.95 8.65
CA THR A 642 7.42 21.61 7.78
C THR A 642 7.46 20.87 6.46
N PHE A 643 6.78 21.44 5.46
CA PHE A 643 6.80 20.94 4.09
C PHE A 643 7.11 22.11 3.14
N PRO A 644 8.38 22.27 2.75
CA PRO A 644 8.81 23.28 1.80
C PRO A 644 8.00 23.31 0.50
N ASP A 645 7.57 24.49 0.07
CA ASP A 645 6.72 24.68 -1.13
C ASP A 645 5.49 23.74 -1.15
N HIS A 646 4.74 23.70 -0.04
CA HIS A 646 3.61 22.77 0.10
C HIS A 646 2.43 23.09 -0.83
N LYS A 647 2.41 24.21 -1.55
CA LYS A 647 1.36 24.59 -2.53
C LYS A 647 -0.08 24.73 -2.01
N PHE A 648 -0.41 24.32 -0.78
CA PHE A 648 -1.65 24.73 -0.12
C PHE A 648 -1.75 26.26 -0.07
N ASN A 649 -2.96 26.79 -0.25
CA ASN A 649 -3.20 28.22 -0.26
C ASN A 649 -4.65 28.53 0.12
N LYS A 650 -4.88 29.62 0.85
CA LYS A 650 -6.22 30.07 1.26
C LYS A 650 -6.61 31.32 0.50
N ILE A 651 -7.91 31.52 0.32
CA ILE A 651 -8.47 32.79 -0.18
C ILE A 651 -8.60 33.72 1.03
N VAL A 652 -8.00 34.90 0.93
CA VAL A 652 -8.06 35.94 1.98
C VAL A 652 -9.01 37.08 1.62
N SER A 653 -9.25 37.29 0.33
CA SER A 653 -10.27 38.24 -0.11
C SER A 653 -10.86 37.89 -1.47
N VAL A 654 -12.15 38.19 -1.65
CA VAL A 654 -12.80 38.25 -2.97
C VAL A 654 -13.59 39.55 -3.06
N LEU A 655 -13.16 40.44 -3.96
CA LEU A 655 -13.70 41.80 -4.09
C LEU A 655 -14.12 42.11 -5.52
N PRO A 656 -15.12 42.98 -5.74
CA PRO A 656 -15.41 43.51 -7.08
C PRO A 656 -14.21 44.27 -7.64
N SER A 657 -13.92 44.07 -8.94
CA SER A 657 -12.93 44.87 -9.67
C SER A 657 -13.54 46.15 -10.26
N ASN A 658 -12.71 47.01 -10.86
CA ASN A 658 -13.18 48.17 -11.63
C ASN A 658 -13.88 47.79 -12.95
N THR A 659 -13.79 46.52 -13.36
CA THR A 659 -14.48 45.99 -14.55
C THR A 659 -15.80 45.33 -14.12
N PRO A 660 -16.94 45.64 -14.78
CA PRO A 660 -18.23 45.03 -14.47
C PRO A 660 -18.17 43.50 -14.49
N ASN A 661 -18.84 42.87 -13.52
CA ASN A 661 -18.94 41.41 -13.38
C ASN A 661 -17.60 40.67 -13.20
N VAL A 662 -16.52 41.37 -12.86
CA VAL A 662 -15.22 40.75 -12.60
C VAL A 662 -14.86 40.90 -11.13
N LEU A 663 -14.49 39.79 -10.50
CA LEU A 663 -14.00 39.76 -9.12
C LEU A 663 -12.48 39.57 -9.11
N VAL A 664 -11.82 40.25 -8.18
CA VAL A 664 -10.42 40.02 -7.81
C VAL A 664 -10.41 39.05 -6.64
N VAL A 665 -9.76 37.90 -6.81
CA VAL A 665 -9.50 36.92 -5.76
C VAL A 665 -8.06 37.11 -5.31
N GLN A 666 -7.86 37.28 -4.01
CA GLN A 666 -6.54 37.30 -3.40
C GLN A 666 -6.32 36.03 -2.59
N THR A 667 -5.17 35.41 -2.79
CA THR A 667 -4.71 34.26 -2.01
C THR A 667 -3.71 34.68 -0.94
N GLN A 668 -3.57 33.90 0.13
CA GLN A 668 -2.64 34.18 1.23
C GLN A 668 -1.18 34.15 0.76
N LEU A 669 -0.84 33.16 -0.06
CA LEU A 669 0.48 32.97 -0.63
C LEU A 669 0.46 33.27 -2.13
N ALA A 670 1.63 33.46 -2.73
CA ALA A 670 1.75 33.52 -4.18
C ALA A 670 1.21 32.24 -4.85
N HIS A 671 0.61 32.41 -6.03
CA HIS A 671 0.13 31.35 -6.90
C HIS A 671 0.91 31.37 -8.22
N ASN A 672 0.97 30.22 -8.89
CA ASN A 672 1.58 30.08 -10.21
C ASN A 672 0.53 29.98 -11.33
N TYR A 673 -0.63 30.63 -11.13
CA TYR A 673 -1.69 30.62 -12.11
C TYR A 673 -1.36 31.46 -13.35
N THR A 674 -1.88 31.05 -14.50
CA THR A 674 -1.81 31.79 -15.76
C THR A 674 -3.20 32.07 -16.32
N VAL A 675 -3.32 33.08 -17.17
CA VAL A 675 -4.59 33.40 -17.86
C VAL A 675 -5.12 32.20 -18.63
N GLY A 676 -6.43 31.96 -18.55
CA GLY A 676 -7.12 30.85 -19.21
C GLY A 676 -7.15 29.55 -18.40
N GLN A 677 -6.40 29.43 -17.31
CA GLN A 677 -6.46 28.25 -16.44
C GLN A 677 -7.80 28.16 -15.70
N LYS A 678 -8.17 26.92 -15.36
CA LYS A 678 -9.37 26.61 -14.58
C LYS A 678 -9.04 26.63 -13.09
N VAL A 679 -9.99 27.11 -12.31
CA VAL A 679 -9.84 27.23 -10.87
C VAL A 679 -11.19 27.03 -10.20
N ARG A 680 -11.21 26.38 -9.04
CA ARG A 680 -12.40 26.24 -8.22
C ARG A 680 -12.23 26.98 -6.91
N LEU A 681 -13.19 27.82 -6.57
CA LEU A 681 -13.33 28.41 -5.24
C LEU A 681 -14.32 27.55 -4.44
N SER A 682 -14.05 27.36 -3.16
CA SER A 682 -14.97 26.66 -2.26
C SER A 682 -14.87 27.20 -0.84
N GLN A 683 -15.91 26.96 -0.05
CA GLN A 683 -15.99 27.37 1.35
C GLN A 683 -15.84 28.89 1.52
N THR A 684 -16.27 29.67 0.53
CA THR A 684 -16.25 31.12 0.61
C THR A 684 -17.45 31.63 1.42
N ASN A 685 -17.25 32.73 2.14
CA ASN A 685 -18.28 33.37 2.95
C ASN A 685 -18.91 34.60 2.27
N SER A 686 -18.84 34.70 0.93
CA SER A 686 -19.45 35.81 0.19
C SER A 686 -20.97 35.67 0.09
N VAL A 687 -21.63 36.79 -0.19
CA VAL A 687 -23.05 36.83 -0.56
C VAL A 687 -23.20 37.60 -1.88
N PRO A 688 -23.78 37.00 -2.94
CA PRO A 688 -24.04 35.56 -3.08
C PRO A 688 -22.74 34.72 -3.04
N SER A 689 -22.86 33.40 -2.83
CA SER A 689 -21.70 32.51 -2.81
C SER A 689 -20.97 32.52 -4.15
N VAL A 690 -19.64 32.64 -4.10
CA VAL A 690 -18.74 32.53 -5.26
C VAL A 690 -18.11 31.15 -5.36
N ASP A 691 -18.65 30.15 -4.65
CA ASP A 691 -18.17 28.78 -4.75
C ASP A 691 -18.51 28.20 -6.12
N GLY A 692 -17.53 27.62 -6.80
CA GLY A 692 -17.69 27.07 -8.14
C GLY A 692 -16.42 27.12 -8.98
N GLY A 693 -16.54 26.61 -10.21
CA GLY A 693 -15.48 26.58 -11.20
C GLY A 693 -15.46 27.83 -12.08
N TYR A 694 -14.28 28.41 -12.29
CA TYR A 694 -14.03 29.63 -13.06
C TYR A 694 -12.85 29.49 -14.02
N THR A 695 -12.83 30.33 -15.04
CA THR A 695 -11.64 30.55 -15.89
C THR A 695 -10.97 31.85 -15.47
N ILE A 696 -9.66 31.80 -15.21
CA ILE A 696 -8.86 32.96 -14.83
C ILE A 696 -8.78 33.95 -16.01
N GLN A 697 -9.17 35.20 -15.78
CA GLN A 697 -9.21 36.27 -16.79
C GLN A 697 -7.91 37.08 -16.85
N SER A 698 -7.34 37.40 -15.69
CA SER A 698 -6.05 38.09 -15.56
C SER A 698 -5.35 37.70 -14.27
N VAL A 699 -4.04 37.93 -14.23
CA VAL A 699 -3.18 37.67 -13.05
C VAL A 699 -2.42 38.97 -12.73
N PRO A 700 -3.02 39.90 -11.96
CA PRO A 700 -2.44 41.23 -11.73
C PRO A 700 -1.16 41.20 -10.88
N THR A 701 -1.08 40.31 -9.90
CA THR A 701 0.08 40.13 -9.02
C THR A 701 0.36 38.64 -8.83
N THR A 702 1.41 38.31 -8.08
CA THR A 702 1.75 36.91 -7.76
C THR A 702 0.72 36.24 -6.86
N ASP A 703 -0.12 36.99 -6.15
CA ASP A 703 -1.11 36.51 -5.16
C ASP A 703 -2.55 36.93 -5.49
N THR A 704 -2.79 37.55 -6.66
CA THR A 704 -4.13 37.90 -7.12
C THR A 704 -4.40 37.42 -8.54
N PHE A 705 -5.64 37.01 -8.76
CA PHE A 705 -6.18 36.72 -10.08
C PHE A 705 -7.62 37.19 -10.19
N THR A 706 -8.15 37.27 -11.40
CA THR A 706 -9.53 37.71 -11.64
C THR A 706 -10.40 36.63 -12.27
N ILE A 707 -11.67 36.63 -11.90
CA ILE A 707 -12.70 35.72 -12.41
C ILE A 707 -13.94 36.49 -12.85
N LEU A 708 -14.70 35.94 -13.81
CA LEU A 708 -15.99 36.48 -14.20
C LEU A 708 -17.10 35.92 -13.29
N PHE A 709 -17.89 36.81 -12.69
CA PHE A 709 -19.01 36.49 -11.81
C PHE A 709 -20.25 37.31 -12.19
N GLY A 710 -21.34 36.63 -12.56
CA GLY A 710 -22.52 37.24 -13.19
C GLY A 710 -23.42 38.06 -12.26
N ALA A 711 -23.00 38.36 -11.04
CA ALA A 711 -23.77 39.12 -10.06
C ALA A 711 -22.86 40.07 -9.27
N ALA A 712 -23.43 41.14 -8.71
CA ALA A 712 -22.72 41.98 -7.76
C ALA A 712 -22.64 41.30 -6.38
N LEU A 713 -21.51 41.41 -5.69
CA LEU A 713 -21.39 40.98 -4.31
C LEU A 713 -22.05 42.00 -3.38
N THR A 714 -22.97 41.54 -2.53
CA THR A 714 -23.47 42.32 -1.39
C THR A 714 -22.55 42.19 -0.18
N THR A 715 -21.86 41.06 -0.07
CA THR A 715 -20.86 40.80 0.97
C THR A 715 -19.64 40.16 0.33
N PRO A 716 -18.48 40.85 0.33
CA PRO A 716 -17.20 40.26 -0.07
C PRO A 716 -16.85 38.99 0.74
N ALA A 717 -16.14 38.05 0.13
CA ALA A 717 -15.55 36.96 0.90
C ALA A 717 -14.26 37.44 1.58
N THR A 718 -14.05 36.98 2.80
CA THR A 718 -12.81 37.14 3.60
C THR A 718 -12.15 35.79 3.92
N SER A 719 -12.70 34.71 3.38
CA SER A 719 -12.22 33.35 3.59
C SER A 719 -12.61 32.47 2.41
N GLY A 720 -11.92 31.35 2.28
CA GLY A 720 -12.21 30.30 1.31
C GLY A 720 -10.97 29.48 1.01
N VAL A 721 -11.14 28.45 0.21
CA VAL A 721 -10.06 27.59 -0.25
C VAL A 721 -10.12 27.43 -1.76
N MET A 722 -8.97 27.11 -2.33
CA MET A 722 -8.90 26.63 -3.70
C MET A 722 -9.26 25.15 -3.71
N ARG A 723 -10.05 24.70 -4.69
CA ARG A 723 -10.56 23.30 -4.80
C ARG A 723 -11.56 22.97 -3.67
N TYR A 724 -11.98 21.71 -3.55
CA TYR A 724 -13.06 21.29 -2.64
C TYR A 724 -12.73 21.41 -1.15
N ASN A 725 -11.51 21.08 -0.77
CA ASN A 725 -11.01 21.09 0.60
C ASN A 725 -9.47 21.13 0.58
N GLN A 726 -8.88 21.27 1.75
CA GLN A 726 -7.44 21.13 1.98
C GLN A 726 -7.19 19.89 2.84
N ASP A 727 -7.86 18.81 2.46
CA ASP A 727 -7.75 17.54 3.15
C ASP A 727 -6.53 16.76 2.63
N PHE A 728 -5.87 16.05 3.54
CA PHE A 728 -4.67 15.30 3.23
C PHE A 728 -4.49 14.11 4.18
N TYR A 729 -3.64 13.18 3.75
CA TYR A 729 -3.15 12.06 4.54
C TYR A 729 -1.64 12.19 4.73
N ILE A 730 -1.15 11.77 5.89
CA ILE A 730 0.28 11.56 6.15
C ILE A 730 0.57 10.06 6.13
N TYR A 731 1.75 9.67 5.65
CA TYR A 731 2.27 8.30 5.67
C TYR A 731 3.75 8.27 6.07
N GLY A 732 4.23 7.13 6.58
CA GLY A 732 5.63 6.92 6.96
C GLY A 732 6.12 7.72 8.18
N ALA A 733 5.24 8.42 8.89
CA ALA A 733 5.60 9.14 10.12
C ALA A 733 5.91 8.16 11.27
N THR A 734 7.00 8.40 11.99
CA THR A 734 7.26 7.74 13.28
C THR A 734 6.50 8.42 14.42
N THR A 735 6.42 7.77 15.58
CA THR A 735 5.93 8.39 16.81
C THR A 735 6.63 9.73 17.06
N VAL A 736 5.87 10.76 17.46
CA VAL A 736 6.37 12.12 17.72
C VAL A 736 5.56 12.77 18.84
N GLY A 737 6.22 13.38 19.81
CA GLY A 737 5.56 13.99 20.97
C GLY A 737 4.70 13.00 21.75
N GLU A 738 5.08 11.71 21.73
CA GLU A 738 4.32 10.55 22.21
C GLU A 738 2.99 10.26 21.48
N MET A 739 2.68 10.98 20.39
CA MET A 739 1.61 10.58 19.48
C MET A 739 2.05 9.35 18.69
N SER A 740 1.30 8.25 18.81
CA SER A 740 1.56 7.01 18.05
C SER A 740 1.55 7.26 16.54
N SER A 741 2.46 6.60 15.81
CA SER A 741 2.45 6.61 14.34
C SER A 741 1.10 6.17 13.75
N THR A 742 0.34 5.32 14.45
CA THR A 742 -0.98 4.83 14.03
C THR A 742 -2.10 5.87 14.12
N SER A 743 -1.94 6.93 14.91
CA SER A 743 -2.90 8.04 14.97
C SER A 743 -2.62 9.13 13.95
N ILE A 744 -1.52 8.99 13.18
CA ILE A 744 -1.07 9.92 12.16
C ILE A 744 -1.19 9.27 10.78
N ASN A 745 -0.56 8.11 10.59
CA ASN A 745 -0.47 7.48 9.28
C ASN A 745 -1.83 6.96 8.79
N GLY A 746 -2.18 7.26 7.54
CA GLY A 746 -3.45 6.83 6.94
C GLY A 746 -4.70 7.48 7.53
N THR A 747 -4.55 8.49 8.39
CA THR A 747 -5.68 9.28 8.92
C THR A 747 -5.93 10.50 8.03
N LEU A 748 -7.20 10.76 7.72
CA LEU A 748 -7.62 11.97 7.00
C LEU A 748 -7.56 13.18 7.94
N PHE A 749 -6.79 14.19 7.57
CA PHE A 749 -6.73 15.47 8.24
C PHE A 749 -7.16 16.60 7.30
N THR A 750 -7.61 17.70 7.89
CA THR A 750 -7.86 18.95 7.18
C THR A 750 -6.86 19.99 7.65
N LEU A 751 -6.32 20.77 6.72
CA LEU A 751 -5.44 21.88 7.05
C LEU A 751 -6.14 22.87 8.00
N ARG A 752 -5.48 23.20 9.11
CA ARG A 752 -5.97 24.17 10.09
C ARG A 752 -5.49 25.57 9.71
N ASP A 753 -4.19 25.82 9.74
CA ASP A 753 -3.59 27.13 9.40
C ASP A 753 -2.44 26.98 8.40
N ILE A 754 -2.34 27.91 7.45
CA ILE A 754 -1.16 28.07 6.60
C ILE A 754 -0.32 29.15 7.28
N ILE A 755 0.89 28.81 7.72
CA ILE A 755 1.77 29.76 8.40
C ILE A 755 2.54 30.56 7.36
N ASP A 756 3.21 29.87 6.45
CA ASP A 756 3.93 30.43 5.31
C ASP A 756 3.93 29.40 4.15
N LYS A 757 4.77 29.59 3.13
CA LYS A 757 4.86 28.68 1.97
C LYS A 757 5.51 27.33 2.27
N ASP A 758 6.15 27.19 3.43
CA ASP A 758 6.96 26.03 3.81
C ASP A 758 6.41 25.32 5.06
N THR A 759 5.39 25.88 5.70
CA THR A 759 4.83 25.39 6.97
C THR A 759 3.32 25.60 7.09
N PHE A 760 2.64 24.56 7.57
CA PHE A 760 1.21 24.60 7.87
C PHE A 760 0.91 23.76 9.12
N THR A 761 -0.30 23.88 9.66
CA THR A 761 -0.75 23.12 10.82
C THR A 761 -1.98 22.27 10.53
N PHE A 762 -2.15 21.21 11.30
CA PHE A 762 -3.40 20.46 11.41
C PHE A 762 -3.67 20.09 12.86
N TYR A 763 -4.89 19.63 13.14
CA TYR A 763 -5.26 19.15 14.47
C TYR A 763 -5.60 17.66 14.46
N ASN A 764 -4.85 16.87 15.22
CA ASN A 764 -5.10 15.47 15.45
C ASN A 764 -6.14 15.28 16.55
N ASN A 765 -7.33 14.85 16.17
CA ASN A 765 -8.40 14.57 17.12
C ASN A 765 -8.26 13.22 17.84
N ASN A 766 -7.42 12.32 17.31
CA ASN A 766 -7.27 10.94 17.80
C ASN A 766 -6.12 10.77 18.80
N ALA A 767 -5.21 11.76 18.90
CA ALA A 767 -4.10 11.75 19.84
C ALA A 767 -3.67 13.17 20.21
N GLN A 768 -3.14 13.34 21.42
CA GLN A 768 -2.59 14.60 21.91
C GLN A 768 -1.12 14.42 22.30
N ALA A 769 -0.33 15.46 22.10
CA ALA A 769 1.08 15.47 22.43
C ALA A 769 1.27 15.44 23.94
N GLN A 770 2.30 14.73 24.39
CA GLN A 770 2.76 14.72 25.77
C GLN A 770 4.05 15.51 25.96
N SER A 771 4.72 15.83 24.86
CA SER A 771 5.92 16.67 24.84
C SER A 771 5.97 17.50 23.55
N ILE A 772 6.72 18.60 23.61
CA ILE A 772 7.10 19.37 22.42
C ILE A 772 8.27 18.64 21.78
N GLU A 773 8.08 18.15 20.57
CA GLU A 773 9.10 17.43 19.82
C GLU A 773 9.01 17.82 18.34
N THR A 774 10.17 18.08 17.72
CA THR A 774 10.32 18.04 16.26
C THR A 774 10.82 16.65 15.87
N GLY A 775 9.96 15.86 15.24
CA GLY A 775 10.14 14.42 14.98
C GLY A 775 9.37 13.94 13.74
N GLY A 776 8.88 12.71 13.78
CA GLY A 776 8.17 12.07 12.67
C GLY A 776 9.06 11.30 11.68
N GLY A 777 10.38 11.33 11.85
CA GLY A 777 11.34 10.60 11.00
C GLY A 777 11.70 11.34 9.71
N ASN A 778 12.40 10.65 8.81
CA ASN A 778 12.95 11.24 7.56
C ASN A 778 12.26 10.72 6.29
N ASN A 779 11.24 9.87 6.44
CA ASN A 779 10.52 9.25 5.34
C ASN A 779 9.03 9.51 5.52
N VAL A 780 8.66 10.78 5.68
CA VAL A 780 7.28 11.22 5.79
C VAL A 780 6.76 11.61 4.42
N PHE A 781 5.55 11.16 4.09
CA PHE A 781 4.91 11.37 2.81
C PHE A 781 3.52 11.98 3.00
N ILE A 782 3.07 12.73 2.01
CA ILE A 782 1.77 13.39 2.00
C ILE A 782 0.98 13.05 0.74
N SER A 783 -0.33 12.86 0.88
CA SER A 783 -1.27 12.65 -0.22
C SER A 783 -2.46 13.59 -0.07
N SER A 784 -2.77 14.37 -1.10
CA SER A 784 -3.87 15.34 -1.10
C SER A 784 -4.41 15.55 -2.52
N LEU A 785 -5.35 16.48 -2.73
CA LEU A 785 -5.77 16.90 -4.07
C LEU A 785 -4.70 17.66 -4.87
N ILE A 786 -3.54 17.96 -4.29
CA ILE A 786 -2.42 18.62 -4.98
C ILE A 786 -1.08 17.89 -4.83
N HIS A 787 -1.02 16.84 -4.02
CA HIS A 787 0.20 16.12 -3.66
C HIS A 787 0.07 14.63 -3.94
N GLY A 788 1.14 13.99 -4.42
CA GLY A 788 1.22 12.55 -4.66
C GLY A 788 0.81 12.10 -6.07
N PHE A 789 0.61 13.05 -7.00
CA PHE A 789 0.34 12.75 -8.41
C PHE A 789 1.65 12.44 -9.14
N ASN A 790 1.80 11.20 -9.58
CA ASN A 790 2.87 10.77 -10.49
C ASN A 790 2.23 9.97 -11.63
N GLY A 791 2.73 10.11 -12.85
CA GLY A 791 2.23 9.32 -13.97
C GLY A 791 2.88 7.95 -14.09
N ILE A 792 3.93 7.68 -13.30
CA ILE A 792 4.50 6.37 -13.08
C ILE A 792 4.40 6.08 -11.57
N GLN A 793 3.69 5.03 -11.21
CA GLN A 793 3.53 4.58 -9.82
C GLN A 793 4.15 3.20 -9.69
N THR A 794 4.96 2.95 -8.65
CA THR A 794 5.54 1.62 -8.38
C THR A 794 5.20 1.15 -6.97
N ASN A 795 5.26 -0.16 -6.72
CA ASN A 795 5.07 -0.76 -5.39
C ASN A 795 6.30 -0.62 -4.45
N THR A 796 7.24 0.25 -4.82
CA THR A 796 8.45 0.54 -4.05
C THR A 796 8.35 1.92 -3.41
N LYS A 797 9.03 2.11 -2.27
CA LYS A 797 9.09 3.39 -1.56
C LYS A 797 10.51 3.64 -1.09
N ASN A 798 11.13 4.71 -1.57
CA ASN A 798 12.59 4.94 -1.46
C ASN A 798 13.38 3.73 -1.99
N ASP A 799 13.02 3.24 -3.18
CA ASP A 799 13.65 2.08 -3.85
C ASP A 799 13.59 0.75 -3.07
N LEU A 800 12.81 0.71 -1.98
CA LEU A 800 12.55 -0.48 -1.19
C LEU A 800 11.18 -1.06 -1.53
N LEU A 801 11.17 -2.35 -1.85
CA LEU A 801 9.95 -3.12 -2.06
C LEU A 801 9.15 -3.21 -0.74
N ASN A 802 7.87 -2.86 -0.78
CA ASN A 802 7.01 -2.97 0.40
C ASN A 802 6.73 -4.44 0.77
N ARG A 803 6.41 -5.27 -0.23
CA ARG A 803 6.31 -6.73 -0.10
C ARG A 803 6.36 -7.38 -1.48
N SER A 804 6.74 -8.65 -1.53
CA SER A 804 6.67 -9.44 -2.76
C SER A 804 5.24 -9.60 -3.29
N ILE A 805 5.14 -9.81 -4.60
CA ILE A 805 3.88 -10.14 -5.27
C ILE A 805 3.36 -11.45 -4.69
N ASN A 806 2.10 -11.47 -4.25
CA ASN A 806 1.46 -12.69 -3.76
C ASN A 806 0.22 -13.02 -4.58
N LEU A 807 0.43 -13.91 -5.55
CA LEU A 807 -0.64 -14.48 -6.37
C LEU A 807 -0.93 -15.95 -6.02
N GLN A 808 -0.47 -16.44 -4.86
CA GLN A 808 -0.72 -17.81 -4.42
C GLN A 808 -1.89 -17.85 -3.45
N GLY A 809 -2.85 -18.74 -3.72
CA GLY A 809 -3.99 -18.99 -2.84
C GLY A 809 -3.64 -20.02 -1.76
N GLU A 810 -4.62 -20.44 -0.97
CA GLU A 810 -4.40 -21.58 -0.08
C GLU A 810 -4.17 -22.85 -0.90
N ASN A 811 -3.22 -23.66 -0.46
CA ASN A 811 -2.90 -24.93 -1.11
C ASN A 811 -3.74 -26.09 -0.57
N TYR A 812 -4.49 -25.90 0.51
CA TYR A 812 -5.30 -26.94 1.12
C TYR A 812 -6.41 -26.38 2.02
N ALA A 813 -7.41 -27.22 2.30
CA ALA A 813 -8.41 -27.01 3.35
C ALA A 813 -8.47 -28.25 4.25
N PHE A 814 -9.08 -28.15 5.43
CA PHE A 814 -9.25 -29.27 6.35
C PHE A 814 -10.71 -29.73 6.41
N LEU A 815 -10.94 -31.03 6.22
CA LEU A 815 -12.18 -31.70 6.61
C LEU A 815 -12.04 -32.16 8.06
N CYS A 816 -12.79 -31.52 8.95
CA CYS A 816 -12.81 -31.83 10.36
C CYS A 816 -14.08 -32.60 10.74
N CYS A 817 -13.90 -33.60 11.60
CA CYS A 817 -14.96 -34.40 12.17
C CYS A 817 -14.56 -34.79 13.61
N PRO A 818 -15.20 -34.23 14.66
CA PRO A 818 -14.86 -34.54 16.06
C PRO A 818 -14.86 -36.04 16.37
N GLN A 819 -15.78 -36.79 15.77
CA GLN A 819 -15.91 -38.23 15.96
C GLN A 819 -14.81 -39.04 15.26
N LEU A 820 -14.24 -38.51 14.16
CA LEU A 820 -13.30 -39.23 13.30
C LEU A 820 -11.88 -38.67 13.30
N SER A 821 -11.55 -37.73 14.20
CA SER A 821 -10.24 -37.08 14.18
C SER A 821 -9.08 -38.09 14.27
N THR A 822 -8.13 -37.96 13.34
CA THR A 822 -6.92 -38.80 13.22
C THR A 822 -5.63 -38.00 13.01
N MET A 823 -5.73 -36.70 12.69
CA MET A 823 -4.56 -35.86 12.40
C MET A 823 -4.37 -34.78 13.46
N LEU A 824 -3.10 -34.50 13.80
CA LEU A 824 -2.69 -33.41 14.67
C LEU A 824 -2.34 -32.17 13.84
N ASN A 825 -2.58 -30.99 14.40
CA ASN A 825 -2.13 -29.70 13.85
C ASN A 825 -1.45 -28.90 14.96
N THR A 826 -0.39 -28.18 14.60
CA THR A 826 0.31 -27.24 15.49
C THR A 826 -0.45 -25.93 15.65
N GLY A 827 -1.31 -25.58 14.70
CA GLY A 827 -2.13 -24.37 14.71
C GLY A 827 -3.50 -24.51 15.40
N ASN A 828 -4.42 -23.62 15.03
CA ASN A 828 -5.73 -23.48 15.69
C ASN A 828 -6.77 -24.53 15.27
N VAL A 829 -6.57 -25.21 14.14
CA VAL A 829 -7.52 -26.21 13.63
C VAL A 829 -7.45 -27.50 14.47
N ARG A 830 -8.61 -27.98 14.93
CA ARG A 830 -8.78 -29.22 15.69
C ARG A 830 -9.67 -30.21 14.95
N ASN A 831 -9.72 -31.45 15.42
CA ASN A 831 -10.60 -32.51 14.94
C ASN A 831 -10.40 -32.91 13.47
N ILE A 832 -9.17 -32.82 12.96
CA ILE A 832 -8.88 -33.05 11.54
C ILE A 832 -9.03 -34.54 11.22
N PHE A 833 -9.84 -34.83 10.20
CA PHE A 833 -10.06 -36.16 9.63
C PHE A 833 -9.36 -36.32 8.27
N ALA A 834 -9.37 -35.27 7.45
CA ALA A 834 -8.63 -35.23 6.19
C ALA A 834 -8.13 -33.81 5.88
N ARG A 835 -7.04 -33.73 5.12
CA ARG A 835 -6.55 -32.51 4.47
C ARG A 835 -6.88 -32.60 2.98
N ILE A 836 -7.66 -31.66 2.48
CA ILE A 836 -8.07 -31.52 1.09
C ILE A 836 -7.01 -30.73 0.36
N THR A 837 -6.39 -31.29 -0.69
CA THR A 837 -5.32 -30.61 -1.43
C THR A 837 -5.95 -29.77 -2.55
N LEU A 838 -5.83 -28.45 -2.52
CA LEU A 838 -6.38 -27.55 -3.53
C LEU A 838 -5.45 -27.46 -4.74
N ASP A 839 -5.26 -28.59 -5.43
CA ASP A 839 -4.33 -28.74 -6.56
C ASP A 839 -4.90 -28.32 -7.93
N GLN A 840 -6.19 -27.96 -7.97
CA GLN A 840 -6.85 -27.43 -9.16
C GLN A 840 -7.07 -25.93 -9.04
N SER A 841 -7.05 -25.20 -10.17
CA SER A 841 -7.38 -23.78 -10.19
C SER A 841 -8.79 -23.51 -9.64
N PRO A 842 -9.04 -22.37 -8.99
CA PRO A 842 -10.37 -22.00 -8.53
C PRO A 842 -11.41 -22.03 -9.66
N GLY A 843 -12.60 -22.54 -9.35
CA GLY A 843 -13.66 -22.85 -10.30
C GLY A 843 -13.68 -24.32 -10.77
N ASN A 844 -12.63 -25.10 -10.50
CA ASN A 844 -12.57 -26.53 -10.82
C ASN A 844 -12.84 -27.44 -9.62
N MET A 845 -13.17 -28.70 -9.90
CA MET A 845 -13.36 -29.74 -8.89
C MET A 845 -12.03 -30.39 -8.49
N VAL A 846 -11.79 -30.45 -7.19
CA VAL A 846 -10.68 -31.12 -6.53
C VAL A 846 -11.13 -32.51 -6.08
N PHE A 847 -10.29 -33.51 -6.36
CA PHE A 847 -10.50 -34.90 -5.94
C PHE A 847 -9.40 -35.41 -5.00
N SER A 848 -8.35 -34.61 -4.79
CA SER A 848 -7.15 -34.97 -4.06
C SER A 848 -7.27 -34.69 -2.57
N PHE A 849 -6.90 -35.66 -1.73
CA PHE A 849 -6.92 -35.53 -0.27
C PHE A 849 -5.86 -36.42 0.38
N LEU A 850 -5.47 -36.03 1.58
CA LEU A 850 -4.66 -36.81 2.51
C LEU A 850 -5.51 -37.12 3.75
N SER A 851 -5.70 -38.40 4.08
CA SER A 851 -6.47 -38.83 5.25
C SER A 851 -5.86 -40.09 5.84
N ASN A 852 -5.95 -40.22 7.17
CA ASN A 852 -5.62 -41.45 7.88
C ASN A 852 -6.93 -42.16 8.29
N PRO A 853 -7.03 -43.49 8.13
CA PRO A 853 -8.18 -44.24 8.63
C PRO A 853 -8.32 -44.05 10.15
N LYS A 854 -9.55 -43.91 10.62
CA LYS A 854 -9.88 -43.97 12.04
C LYS A 854 -10.11 -45.42 12.43
N ASP A 855 -9.09 -46.03 13.04
CA ASP A 855 -9.18 -47.40 13.52
C ASP A 855 -9.60 -47.45 15.00
N PHE A 856 -10.61 -48.28 15.29
CA PHE A 856 -11.08 -48.60 16.63
C PHE A 856 -10.43 -49.92 17.09
N THR A 857 -9.13 -49.87 17.40
CA THR A 857 -8.27 -51.06 17.56
C THR A 857 -8.44 -51.79 18.89
N THR A 858 -8.89 -51.12 19.95
CA THR A 858 -9.06 -51.72 21.28
C THR A 858 -10.45 -52.30 21.49
N VAL A 859 -11.49 -51.56 21.09
CA VAL A 859 -12.89 -51.98 21.10
C VAL A 859 -13.56 -51.36 19.87
N PRO A 860 -14.22 -52.15 19.00
CA PRO A 860 -15.01 -51.61 17.89
C PRO A 860 -16.06 -50.61 18.39
N LEU A 861 -16.36 -49.59 17.61
CA LEU A 861 -17.40 -48.63 17.98
C LEU A 861 -18.78 -49.30 17.91
N ASP A 862 -19.45 -49.41 19.06
CA ASP A 862 -20.71 -50.16 19.21
C ASP A 862 -21.81 -49.69 18.26
N ASN A 863 -21.94 -48.38 18.07
CA ASN A 863 -22.96 -47.79 17.22
C ASN A 863 -22.45 -46.50 16.54
N LEU A 864 -22.77 -46.37 15.25
CA LEU A 864 -22.60 -45.14 14.49
C LEU A 864 -23.79 -44.89 13.58
N ASN A 865 -24.43 -43.73 13.70
CA ASN A 865 -25.60 -43.35 12.91
C ASN A 865 -25.52 -41.92 12.34
N GLU A 866 -24.87 -41.00 13.05
CA GLU A 866 -24.67 -39.61 12.62
C GLU A 866 -23.21 -39.16 12.73
N LEU A 867 -22.81 -38.22 11.88
CA LEU A 867 -21.52 -37.58 11.93
C LEU A 867 -21.66 -36.07 11.73
N GLU A 868 -20.76 -35.30 12.35
CA GLU A 868 -20.62 -33.86 12.15
C GLU A 868 -19.38 -33.58 11.29
N PHE A 869 -19.54 -32.78 10.25
CA PHE A 869 -18.46 -32.34 9.39
C PHE A 869 -18.37 -30.82 9.36
N SER A 870 -17.14 -30.33 9.27
CA SER A 870 -16.85 -28.94 8.96
C SER A 870 -15.64 -28.82 8.06
N ILE A 871 -15.67 -27.89 7.11
CA ILE A 871 -14.54 -27.54 6.26
C ILE A 871 -13.97 -26.21 6.73
N VAL A 872 -12.68 -26.18 7.03
CA VAL A 872 -12.01 -24.99 7.54
C VAL A 872 -10.68 -24.72 6.83
N ASN A 873 -10.32 -23.45 6.74
CA ASN A 873 -9.01 -22.99 6.25
C ASN A 873 -7.91 -23.22 7.31
N TYR A 874 -6.67 -22.93 6.94
CA TYR A 874 -5.51 -23.05 7.84
C TYR A 874 -5.64 -22.24 9.14
N ASP A 875 -6.26 -21.05 9.08
CA ASP A 875 -6.47 -20.15 10.21
C ASP A 875 -7.63 -20.59 11.14
N GLY A 876 -8.42 -21.59 10.74
CA GLY A 876 -9.60 -22.09 11.46
C GLY A 876 -10.93 -21.44 11.05
N SER A 877 -10.92 -20.48 10.12
CA SER A 877 -12.15 -19.95 9.52
C SER A 877 -12.86 -21.01 8.67
N PHE A 878 -14.19 -20.93 8.54
CA PHE A 878 -14.93 -21.85 7.66
C PHE A 878 -14.59 -21.59 6.19
N TYR A 879 -14.48 -22.67 5.42
CA TYR A 879 -14.29 -22.57 3.97
C TYR A 879 -15.57 -22.04 3.30
N GLU A 880 -15.44 -20.99 2.50
CA GLU A 880 -16.56 -20.33 1.84
C GLU A 880 -16.79 -20.94 0.45
N PHE A 881 -17.88 -21.70 0.33
CA PHE A 881 -18.27 -22.39 -0.90
C PHE A 881 -19.04 -21.53 -1.91
N ASN A 882 -19.38 -20.28 -1.56
CA ASN A 882 -20.16 -19.38 -2.43
C ASN A 882 -21.41 -20.05 -3.03
N ASP A 883 -22.22 -20.65 -2.15
CA ASP A 883 -23.45 -21.40 -2.47
C ASP A 883 -23.27 -22.69 -3.30
N LEU A 884 -22.02 -23.12 -3.52
CA LEU A 884 -21.74 -24.45 -4.06
C LEU A 884 -21.85 -25.52 -2.98
N ASP A 885 -22.09 -26.74 -3.45
CA ASP A 885 -22.15 -27.95 -2.65
C ASP A 885 -21.03 -28.91 -3.05
N TYR A 886 -20.72 -29.87 -2.17
CA TYR A 886 -19.65 -30.85 -2.37
C TYR A 886 -20.10 -32.22 -1.88
N SER A 887 -19.42 -33.27 -2.34
CA SER A 887 -19.71 -34.64 -1.93
C SER A 887 -18.44 -35.42 -1.61
N PHE A 888 -18.56 -36.45 -0.78
CA PHE A 888 -17.46 -37.37 -0.48
C PHE A 888 -17.99 -38.73 -0.04
N THR A 889 -17.16 -39.77 -0.19
CA THR A 889 -17.53 -41.14 0.20
C THR A 889 -16.70 -41.61 1.37
N LEU A 890 -17.36 -42.16 2.40
CA LEU A 890 -16.71 -42.88 3.49
C LEU A 890 -16.73 -44.39 3.23
N GLU A 891 -15.62 -45.06 3.50
CA GLU A 891 -15.55 -46.52 3.62
C GLU A 891 -15.66 -46.88 5.11
N ILE A 892 -16.70 -47.62 5.48
CA ILE A 892 -16.97 -48.07 6.84
C ILE A 892 -16.84 -49.60 6.88
N ILE A 893 -16.03 -50.11 7.80
CA ILE A 893 -15.83 -51.55 8.02
C ILE A 893 -16.50 -51.96 9.34
N GLU A 894 -17.57 -52.76 9.26
CA GLU A 894 -18.25 -53.39 10.41
C GLU A 894 -17.68 -54.80 10.64
N GLN A 895 -17.53 -55.21 11.90
CA GLN A 895 -17.25 -56.60 12.27
C GLN A 895 -18.54 -57.33 12.63
N ILE A 896 -18.82 -58.43 11.94
CA ILE A 896 -19.91 -59.33 12.26
C ILE A 896 -19.40 -60.71 12.67
N ASP A 897 -19.94 -61.24 13.74
CA ASP A 897 -19.72 -62.62 14.17
C ASP A 897 -20.61 -63.54 13.32
N ILE A 898 -19.98 -64.45 12.56
CA ILE A 898 -20.64 -65.46 11.73
C ILE A 898 -20.24 -66.86 12.19
N THR A 899 -21.15 -67.83 12.02
CA THR A 899 -20.86 -69.25 12.28
C THR A 899 -20.64 -69.99 10.97
N GLU A 900 -19.61 -70.83 10.87
CA GLU A 900 -19.23 -71.55 9.63
C GLU A 900 -20.40 -72.31 8.96
N SER A 901 -21.40 -72.72 9.73
CA SER A 901 -22.52 -73.55 9.27
C SER A 901 -23.56 -72.82 8.42
N PHE A 902 -23.66 -71.49 8.52
CA PHE A 902 -24.59 -70.67 7.74
C PHE A 902 -23.98 -69.29 7.50
N ASN A 903 -23.90 -68.85 6.25
CA ASN A 903 -23.44 -67.51 5.86
C ASN A 903 -24.43 -66.39 6.29
N ILE A 904 -25.08 -66.54 7.46
CA ILE A 904 -26.18 -65.75 8.01
C ILE A 904 -25.65 -64.99 9.24
N SER A 905 -25.86 -63.67 9.23
CA SER A 905 -25.44 -62.77 10.31
C SER A 905 -26.19 -63.04 11.61
N SER A 906 -25.47 -62.95 12.74
CA SER A 906 -26.02 -62.99 14.11
C SER A 906 -27.02 -61.86 14.45
N LYS A 907 -27.23 -60.86 13.56
CA LYS A 907 -28.24 -59.79 13.74
C LYS A 907 -29.68 -60.30 13.84
N ARG A 908 -29.98 -61.53 13.40
CA ARG A 908 -31.28 -62.18 13.67
C ARG A 908 -31.06 -63.28 14.71
N GLY A 909 -31.35 -62.96 15.96
CA GLY A 909 -31.31 -63.94 17.05
C GLY A 909 -32.17 -65.16 16.71
N ILE A 910 -31.59 -66.34 16.92
CA ILE A 910 -32.33 -67.60 16.84
C ILE A 910 -33.21 -67.67 18.08
N ALA A 911 -34.53 -67.51 17.91
CA ALA A 911 -35.48 -67.86 18.96
C ALA A 911 -35.55 -69.39 19.04
N ILE A 912 -35.17 -69.95 20.18
CA ILE A 912 -35.35 -71.36 20.49
C ILE A 912 -36.22 -71.40 21.75
N ASN A 913 -37.40 -72.03 21.64
CA ASN A 913 -38.23 -72.42 22.79
C ASN A 913 -37.52 -73.48 23.63
#